data_AF-A0A497Q4F1-F1
#
_entry.id   AF-A0A497Q4F1-F1
#
_cell.length_a   1.000
_cell.length_b   1.000
_cell.length_c   1.000
_cell.angle_alpha   90.00
_cell.angle_beta   90.00
_cell.angle_gamma   90.00
#
_symmetry.space_group_name_H-M   'P 1'
#
loop_
_entity.id
_entity.type
_entity.pdbx_description
1 polymer ?
#
loop_
_entity_poly.entity_id
_entity_poly.type
_entity_poly.pdbx_seq_one_letter_code
_entity_poly.pdbx_strand_id
1 'polypeptide(L)'
;MIKLIGVLTEGGVPIKVRSSVDSEGELIVGPLIEATKALSVVIGSGEVRQLGFREDTLIVTESKKGYTVVALVSKAEGYMNSLLKVIADAIDSSELPPADGSVQDLHKATIAEIIEPYVRSHISISFPEAFSSVWEPIYEKMRSTAPFSSIVAEVDELLETTLQVAKWSDFRTCFKCNLEDALSFAMKGEFDRACALAMDSDSPAAKAFAVKMGALAHTMTRIVPPPLSDLKRLAEEIPDQFPLADFVRTLAGFISGEVIPADYSRAFREATNRFEFVDNQEHALMGFLFLDPRVVSYPEFAKKMRAFYDGKSEIVCSFIDSIEERGRIFDKLYSITSYDAFRDDLGIYKARITGILSSINWVVDPELVEELRREGKAIEIAVTASLKLQNYIALLTALAESPVLTISERKGVLEEVLMFYRDYFRSLMVTDMPLFSYTLDSVFQSLSVAHAEYYFLSTGDDRARHLDEITAFLNDIFTTIRSEWAKARVRFSLFVVTNAICPVIVRSGVTCDNGVRLAYLAVRLQDLDTIDAKQITKPLEYATNLGNAMTTLTALAALTLDGETRSQVLKTAVDVSLEVYEWFISRGVICRDDIVSTSYHTVLVAADLDDTALERTVKRIIALNKIVVQDPEKHDYELAMMASPLIDCLLIAHNRLRDTSYNEMAKAIYLLAHDAWVKYGFQEKADNFRKKYKDLQ
;
A
#
# COMPACT_ATOMS: atom_id res chain seq x y z
N MET A 1 16.88 -0.41 -1.68
CA MET A 1 16.96 -0.40 -3.15
C MET A 1 18.17 -1.20 -3.56
N ILE A 2 18.09 -1.97 -4.64
CA ILE A 2 19.27 -2.59 -5.24
C ILE A 2 20.03 -1.48 -5.99
N LYS A 3 21.18 -1.09 -5.45
CA LYS A 3 22.06 -0.09 -6.07
C LYS A 3 22.91 -0.74 -7.16
N LEU A 4 23.34 -1.97 -6.92
CA LEU A 4 24.14 -2.76 -7.85
C LEU A 4 23.78 -4.23 -7.70
N ILE A 5 23.77 -4.96 -8.80
CA ILE A 5 23.75 -6.42 -8.81
C ILE A 5 24.59 -6.94 -9.96
N GLY A 6 25.29 -8.06 -9.75
CA GLY A 6 26.14 -8.62 -10.77
C GLY A 6 26.51 -10.06 -10.52
N VAL A 7 27.08 -10.67 -11.56
CA VAL A 7 27.66 -12.01 -11.51
C VAL A 7 29.10 -11.92 -12.00
N LEU A 8 29.97 -12.51 -11.20
CA LEU A 8 31.42 -12.60 -11.41
C LEU A 8 31.80 -14.08 -11.60
N THR A 9 32.83 -14.33 -12.39
CA THR A 9 33.50 -15.64 -12.48
C THR A 9 34.70 -15.68 -11.52
N GLU A 10 35.43 -16.80 -11.51
CA GLU A 10 36.65 -16.99 -10.70
C GLU A 10 37.63 -15.83 -10.88
N GLY A 11 38.28 -15.41 -9.78
CA GLY A 11 39.19 -14.25 -9.77
C GLY A 11 38.48 -12.90 -9.83
N GLY A 12 37.17 -12.84 -9.61
CA GLY A 12 36.40 -11.61 -9.51
C GLY A 12 36.15 -10.91 -10.85
N VAL A 13 36.30 -11.61 -11.98
CA VAL A 13 36.10 -11.04 -13.31
C VAL A 13 34.59 -10.87 -13.57
N PRO A 14 34.10 -9.65 -13.89
CA PRO A 14 32.68 -9.42 -14.09
C PRO A 14 32.20 -10.02 -15.42
N ILE A 15 31.15 -10.84 -15.35
CA ILE A 15 30.40 -11.30 -16.53
C ILE A 15 29.37 -10.24 -16.91
N LYS A 16 28.57 -9.84 -15.91
CA LYS A 16 27.54 -8.82 -16.04
C LYS A 16 27.37 -8.10 -14.71
N VAL A 17 27.41 -6.78 -14.75
CA VAL A 17 27.06 -5.91 -13.62
C VAL A 17 26.01 -4.91 -14.11
N ARG A 18 25.05 -4.62 -13.25
CA ARG A 18 24.05 -3.59 -13.46
C ARG A 18 24.05 -2.69 -12.24
N SER A 19 24.32 -1.41 -12.46
CA SER A 19 24.15 -0.37 -11.46
C SER A 19 22.91 0.46 -11.77
N SER A 20 22.09 0.75 -10.75
CA SER A 20 20.98 1.70 -10.82
C SER A 20 21.40 3.11 -10.41
N VAL A 21 22.63 3.27 -9.96
CA VAL A 21 23.27 4.53 -9.58
C VAL A 21 24.46 4.77 -10.50
N ASP A 22 24.67 5.99 -10.98
CA ASP A 22 25.93 6.36 -11.63
C ASP A 22 27.07 6.17 -10.64
N SER A 23 27.77 5.04 -10.75
CA SER A 23 28.92 4.73 -9.92
C SER A 23 30.06 4.33 -10.83
N GLU A 24 31.17 5.09 -10.76
CA GLU A 24 32.45 4.73 -11.39
C GLU A 24 33.06 3.45 -10.78
N GLY A 25 32.37 2.85 -9.78
CA GLY A 25 32.83 1.75 -8.93
C GLY A 25 32.51 0.33 -9.41
N GLU A 26 31.87 0.12 -10.58
CA GLU A 26 31.61 -1.23 -11.11
C GLU A 26 32.91 -2.06 -11.24
N LEU A 27 34.03 -1.39 -11.52
CA LEU A 27 35.36 -2.01 -11.64
C LEU A 27 36.00 -2.40 -10.29
N ILE A 28 35.51 -1.87 -9.17
CA ILE A 28 36.11 -2.08 -7.83
C ILE A 28 35.45 -3.25 -7.08
N VAL A 29 34.21 -3.60 -7.42
CA VAL A 29 33.43 -4.64 -6.71
C VAL A 29 34.12 -6.01 -6.79
N GLY A 30 34.59 -6.42 -7.97
CA GLY A 30 35.31 -7.68 -8.16
C GLY A 30 36.57 -7.78 -7.30
N PRO A 31 37.53 -6.84 -7.44
CA PRO A 31 38.73 -6.79 -6.61
C PRO A 31 38.45 -6.74 -5.10
N LEU A 32 37.42 -6.00 -4.66
CA LEU A 32 37.04 -5.90 -3.25
C LEU A 32 36.55 -7.24 -2.70
N ILE A 33 35.74 -7.97 -3.46
CA ILE A 33 35.22 -9.27 -3.06
C ILE A 33 36.35 -10.30 -2.98
N GLU A 34 37.23 -10.34 -3.98
CA GLU A 34 38.38 -11.26 -3.98
C GLU A 34 39.34 -10.95 -2.83
N ALA A 35 39.62 -9.67 -2.56
CA ALA A 35 40.42 -9.27 -1.39
C ALA A 35 39.77 -9.74 -0.08
N THR A 36 38.45 -9.63 0.04
CA THR A 36 37.72 -10.08 1.23
C THR A 36 37.69 -11.60 1.34
N LYS A 37 37.55 -12.34 0.24
CA LYS A 37 37.63 -13.80 0.22
C LYS A 37 39.01 -14.27 0.66
N ALA A 38 40.08 -13.65 0.11
CA ALA A 38 41.45 -13.94 0.52
C ALA A 38 41.66 -13.70 2.03
N LEU A 39 41.13 -12.60 2.56
CA LEU A 39 41.14 -12.34 4.01
C LEU A 39 40.32 -13.38 4.80
N SER A 40 39.16 -13.79 4.31
CA SER A 40 38.31 -14.82 4.93
C SER A 40 38.99 -16.19 4.98
N VAL A 41 39.75 -16.55 3.94
CA VAL A 41 40.58 -17.77 3.92
C VAL A 41 41.64 -17.70 5.01
N VAL A 42 42.32 -16.56 5.18
CA VAL A 42 43.32 -16.36 6.24
C VAL A 42 42.70 -16.45 7.64
N ILE A 43 41.45 -16.00 7.80
CA ILE A 43 40.71 -16.01 9.08
C ILE A 43 40.02 -17.36 9.35
N GLY A 44 39.99 -18.27 8.36
CA GLY A 44 39.61 -19.67 8.52
C GLY A 44 38.19 -20.04 8.07
N SER A 45 37.40 -19.10 7.54
CA SER A 45 36.06 -19.39 6.98
C SER A 45 36.05 -19.62 5.48
N GLY A 46 36.94 -18.96 4.72
CA GLY A 46 36.98 -19.03 3.26
C GLY A 46 35.80 -18.38 2.52
N GLU A 47 34.68 -18.13 3.20
CA GLU A 47 33.46 -17.53 2.62
C GLU A 47 33.29 -16.05 3.00
N VAL A 48 32.71 -15.27 2.11
CA VAL A 48 32.22 -13.91 2.38
C VAL A 48 30.74 -13.88 2.07
N ARG A 49 29.90 -13.56 3.07
CA ARG A 49 28.45 -13.51 2.88
C ARG A 49 27.91 -12.08 2.82
N GLN A 50 28.43 -11.20 3.67
CA GLN A 50 27.97 -9.81 3.78
C GLN A 50 29.10 -8.87 4.16
N LEU A 51 29.06 -7.65 3.63
CA LEU A 51 29.96 -6.54 3.94
C LEU A 51 29.15 -5.26 4.14
N GLY A 52 29.22 -4.67 5.34
CA GLY A 52 28.48 -3.46 5.70
C GLY A 52 29.23 -2.16 5.34
N PHE A 53 28.51 -1.22 4.75
CA PHE A 53 28.96 0.12 4.33
C PHE A 53 27.98 1.19 4.84
N ARG A 54 28.04 1.51 6.14
CA ARG A 54 27.11 2.45 6.79
C ARG A 54 25.64 2.06 6.57
N GLU A 55 25.00 2.63 5.55
CA GLU A 55 23.59 2.44 5.19
C GLU A 55 23.40 1.38 4.08
N ASP A 56 24.49 0.94 3.45
CA ASP A 56 24.46 -0.07 2.40
C ASP A 56 25.12 -1.36 2.86
N THR A 57 24.65 -2.49 2.32
CA THR A 57 25.21 -3.82 2.57
C THR A 57 25.47 -4.50 1.24
N LEU A 58 26.72 -4.95 1.02
CA LEU A 58 27.07 -5.81 -0.10
C LEU A 58 26.86 -7.26 0.32
N ILE A 59 25.93 -7.94 -0.35
CA ILE A 59 25.59 -9.34 -0.13
C ILE A 59 26.26 -10.17 -1.23
N VAL A 60 26.82 -11.30 -0.85
CA VAL A 60 27.56 -12.19 -1.73
C VAL A 60 27.06 -13.63 -1.55
N THR A 61 26.74 -14.28 -2.67
CA THR A 61 26.31 -15.68 -2.74
C THR A 61 27.09 -16.40 -3.82
N GLU A 62 27.52 -17.62 -3.57
CA GLU A 62 28.22 -18.45 -4.56
C GLU A 62 27.30 -19.54 -5.11
N SER A 63 27.44 -19.82 -6.40
CA SER A 63 26.80 -20.95 -7.08
C SER A 63 27.66 -22.21 -6.94
N LYS A 64 27.07 -23.41 -7.07
CA LYS A 64 27.81 -24.70 -7.04
C LYS A 64 28.82 -24.81 -8.18
N LYS A 65 28.57 -24.11 -9.30
CA LYS A 65 29.51 -23.98 -10.42
C LYS A 65 30.64 -22.97 -10.17
N GLY A 66 30.70 -22.30 -9.02
CA GLY A 66 31.78 -21.37 -8.66
C GLY A 66 31.58 -19.92 -9.11
N TYR A 67 30.42 -19.58 -9.67
CA TYR A 67 30.09 -18.18 -9.99
C TYR A 67 29.72 -17.42 -8.72
N THR A 68 30.12 -16.16 -8.64
CA THR A 68 29.82 -15.28 -7.50
C THR A 68 28.72 -14.29 -7.89
N VAL A 69 27.58 -14.34 -7.23
CA VAL A 69 26.47 -13.41 -7.38
C VAL A 69 26.54 -12.36 -6.26
N VAL A 70 26.41 -11.08 -6.62
CA VAL A 70 26.66 -9.97 -5.70
C VAL A 70 25.55 -8.94 -5.81
N ALA A 71 25.16 -8.31 -4.71
CA ALA A 71 24.30 -7.13 -4.74
C ALA A 71 24.63 -6.14 -3.63
N LEU A 72 24.66 -4.85 -3.98
CA LEU A 72 24.74 -3.74 -3.04
C LEU A 72 23.33 -3.22 -2.78
N VAL A 73 22.88 -3.30 -1.53
CA VAL A 73 21.49 -3.01 -1.16
C VAL A 73 21.40 -2.09 0.04
N SER A 74 20.42 -1.20 0.05
CA SER A 74 20.21 -0.24 1.15
C SER A 74 19.10 -0.64 2.15
N LYS A 75 18.34 -1.70 1.84
CA LYS A 75 17.24 -2.25 2.66
C LYS A 75 16.87 -3.65 2.19
N ALA A 76 16.04 -4.36 2.97
CA ALA A 76 15.50 -5.69 2.63
C ALA A 76 16.58 -6.78 2.48
N GLU A 77 17.66 -6.72 3.26
CA GLU A 77 18.84 -7.60 3.13
C GLU A 77 18.49 -9.09 3.08
N GLY A 78 17.57 -9.56 3.95
CA GLY A 78 17.15 -10.96 3.98
C GLY A 78 16.52 -11.42 2.65
N TYR A 79 15.64 -10.59 2.06
CA TYR A 79 15.00 -10.90 0.78
C TYR A 79 15.99 -10.82 -0.38
N MET A 80 16.93 -9.87 -0.32
CA MET A 80 17.97 -9.72 -1.33
C MET A 80 18.94 -10.91 -1.33
N ASN A 81 19.27 -11.44 -0.16
CA ASN A 81 20.02 -12.68 -0.06
C ASN A 81 19.29 -13.87 -0.73
N SER A 82 17.98 -13.99 -0.54
CA SER A 82 17.16 -15.01 -1.22
C SER A 82 17.14 -14.83 -2.73
N LEU A 83 17.06 -13.59 -3.22
CA LEU A 83 17.17 -13.28 -4.64
C LEU A 83 18.52 -13.75 -5.21
N LEU A 84 19.64 -13.48 -4.52
CA LEU A 84 20.95 -13.95 -4.99
C LEU A 84 21.04 -15.47 -5.04
N LYS A 85 20.41 -16.18 -4.10
CA LYS A 85 20.29 -17.65 -4.13
C LYS A 85 19.46 -18.14 -5.31
N VAL A 86 18.34 -17.47 -5.62
CA VAL A 86 17.52 -17.80 -6.81
C VAL A 86 18.33 -17.64 -8.09
N ILE A 87 19.14 -16.58 -8.19
CA ILE A 87 20.04 -16.36 -9.33
C ILE A 87 21.13 -17.44 -9.37
N ALA A 88 21.75 -17.78 -8.23
CA ALA A 88 22.76 -18.83 -8.15
C ALA A 88 22.22 -20.21 -8.56
N ASP A 89 21.03 -20.59 -8.07
CA ASP A 89 20.33 -21.82 -8.45
C ASP A 89 20.06 -21.87 -9.97
N ALA A 90 19.65 -20.74 -10.57
CA ALA A 90 19.41 -20.63 -12.01
C ALA A 90 20.70 -20.78 -12.82
N ILE A 91 21.82 -20.24 -12.34
CA ILE A 91 23.15 -20.43 -12.95
C ILE A 91 23.55 -21.91 -12.89
N ASP A 92 23.36 -22.54 -11.74
CA ASP A 92 23.69 -23.96 -11.55
C ASP A 92 22.84 -24.88 -12.44
N SER A 93 21.60 -24.49 -12.72
CA SER A 93 20.68 -25.23 -13.60
C SER A 93 20.85 -24.92 -15.09
N SER A 94 21.64 -23.90 -15.44
CA SER A 94 21.87 -23.47 -16.82
C SER A 94 22.89 -24.35 -17.56
N GLU A 95 23.09 -24.07 -18.85
CA GLU A 95 24.11 -24.72 -19.68
C GLU A 95 25.54 -24.21 -19.45
N LEU A 96 25.74 -23.24 -18.55
CA LEU A 96 27.06 -22.68 -18.29
C LEU A 96 28.02 -23.73 -17.69
N PRO A 97 29.30 -23.74 -18.11
CA PRO A 97 30.32 -24.59 -17.51
C PRO A 97 30.65 -24.14 -16.07
N PRO A 98 31.43 -24.91 -15.30
CA PRO A 98 32.05 -24.40 -14.07
C PRO A 98 32.87 -23.13 -14.34
N ALA A 99 32.85 -22.19 -13.40
CA ALA A 99 33.61 -20.95 -13.47
C ALA A 99 35.12 -21.24 -13.54
N ASP A 100 35.80 -20.63 -14.51
CA ASP A 100 37.23 -20.81 -14.77
C ASP A 100 37.98 -19.47 -14.98
N GLY A 101 37.31 -18.35 -14.67
CA GLY A 101 37.83 -17.01 -14.88
C GLY A 101 37.64 -16.46 -16.30
N SER A 102 37.18 -17.29 -17.26
CA SER A 102 36.90 -16.83 -18.62
C SER A 102 35.49 -16.26 -18.77
N VAL A 103 35.33 -15.27 -19.64
CA VAL A 103 34.04 -14.66 -19.97
C VAL A 103 33.83 -14.71 -21.49
N GLN A 104 32.83 -15.50 -21.91
CA GLN A 104 32.47 -15.69 -23.32
C GLN A 104 31.07 -15.13 -23.60
N ASP A 105 30.67 -15.05 -24.87
CA ASP A 105 29.35 -14.52 -25.24
C ASP A 105 28.20 -15.37 -24.69
N LEU A 106 28.37 -16.69 -24.61
CA LEU A 106 27.44 -17.58 -23.92
C LEU A 106 27.21 -17.15 -22.46
N HIS A 107 28.29 -16.86 -21.72
CA HIS A 107 28.21 -16.37 -20.34
C HIS A 107 27.38 -15.08 -20.27
N LYS A 108 27.68 -14.11 -21.13
CA LYS A 108 26.97 -12.82 -21.14
C LYS A 108 25.49 -12.98 -21.45
N ALA A 109 25.14 -13.84 -22.42
CA ALA A 109 23.76 -14.08 -22.84
C ALA A 109 22.96 -14.79 -21.75
N THR A 110 23.46 -15.92 -21.24
CA THR A 110 22.75 -16.70 -20.21
C THR A 110 22.62 -15.95 -18.89
N ILE A 111 23.67 -15.25 -18.44
CA ILE A 111 23.61 -14.43 -17.22
C ILE A 111 22.66 -13.23 -17.41
N ALA A 112 22.60 -12.62 -18.60
CA ALA A 112 21.63 -11.57 -18.87
C ALA A 112 20.19 -12.10 -18.75
N GLU A 113 19.89 -13.25 -19.36
CA GLU A 113 18.57 -13.88 -19.28
C GLU A 113 18.15 -14.19 -17.83
N ILE A 114 19.10 -14.63 -16.99
CA ILE A 114 18.82 -14.95 -15.58
C ILE A 114 18.59 -13.68 -14.73
N ILE A 115 19.38 -12.62 -14.93
CA ILE A 115 19.34 -11.43 -14.05
C ILE A 115 18.27 -10.43 -14.49
N GLU A 116 18.05 -10.26 -15.80
CA GLU A 116 17.21 -9.20 -16.38
C GLU A 116 15.81 -9.08 -15.76
N PRO A 117 15.10 -10.18 -15.43
CA PRO A 117 13.81 -10.11 -14.74
C PRO A 117 13.86 -9.36 -13.41
N TYR A 118 14.99 -9.38 -12.70
CA TYR A 118 15.11 -8.82 -11.33
C TYR A 118 15.76 -7.43 -11.28
N VAL A 119 16.14 -6.87 -12.43
CA VAL A 119 16.82 -5.57 -12.57
C VAL A 119 16.10 -4.60 -13.51
N ARG A 120 14.80 -4.82 -13.72
CA ARG A 120 13.99 -3.98 -14.60
C ARG A 120 14.08 -2.52 -14.16
N SER A 121 14.41 -1.64 -15.11
CA SER A 121 14.44 -0.19 -14.91
C SER A 121 13.04 0.42 -15.04
N HIS A 122 12.19 -0.15 -15.90
CA HIS A 122 10.81 0.27 -16.15
C HIS A 122 9.85 -0.92 -16.29
N ILE A 123 8.56 -0.65 -16.16
CA ILE A 123 7.46 -1.55 -16.56
C ILE A 123 7.19 -1.29 -18.04
N SER A 124 7.06 -2.35 -18.84
CA SER A 124 7.00 -2.30 -20.30
C SER A 124 5.65 -1.83 -20.82
N ILE A 125 4.56 -2.24 -20.16
CA ILE A 125 3.21 -1.83 -20.51
C ILE A 125 2.84 -0.50 -19.85
N SER A 126 2.16 0.38 -20.60
CA SER A 126 1.59 1.62 -20.06
C SER A 126 0.34 1.33 -19.23
N PHE A 127 -0.01 2.23 -18.30
CA PHE A 127 -1.20 2.03 -17.47
C PHE A 127 -2.47 2.02 -18.32
N PRO A 128 -2.68 2.96 -19.27
CA PRO A 128 -3.88 2.96 -20.11
C PRO A 128 -4.04 1.69 -20.96
N GLU A 129 -2.94 1.14 -21.48
CA GLU A 129 -2.94 -0.09 -22.29
C GLU A 129 -3.25 -1.33 -21.46
N ALA A 130 -2.60 -1.49 -20.30
CA ALA A 130 -2.89 -2.58 -19.38
C ALA A 130 -4.34 -2.50 -18.89
N PHE A 131 -4.82 -1.28 -18.62
CA PHE A 131 -6.16 -1.04 -18.13
C PHE A 131 -7.22 -1.34 -19.19
N SER A 132 -7.11 -0.81 -20.40
CA SER A 132 -8.11 -1.02 -21.46
C SER A 132 -8.24 -2.49 -21.87
N SER A 133 -7.11 -3.18 -22.03
CA SER A 133 -7.07 -4.60 -22.44
C SER A 133 -7.71 -5.56 -21.43
N VAL A 134 -7.78 -5.17 -20.15
CA VAL A 134 -8.37 -5.96 -19.07
C VAL A 134 -9.78 -5.48 -18.71
N TRP A 135 -9.98 -4.16 -18.60
CA TRP A 135 -11.22 -3.57 -18.08
C TRP A 135 -12.38 -3.59 -19.07
N GLU A 136 -12.14 -3.26 -20.35
CA GLU A 136 -13.24 -3.12 -21.32
C GLU A 136 -14.08 -4.40 -21.47
N PRO A 137 -13.48 -5.61 -21.58
CA PRO A 137 -14.24 -6.84 -21.66
C PRO A 137 -15.08 -7.10 -20.39
N ILE A 138 -14.51 -6.81 -19.20
CA ILE A 138 -15.21 -6.93 -17.91
C ILE A 138 -16.42 -6.01 -17.89
N TYR A 139 -16.24 -4.75 -18.26
CA TYR A 139 -17.29 -3.74 -18.25
C TYR A 139 -18.46 -4.09 -19.17
N GLU A 140 -18.19 -4.52 -20.41
CA GLU A 140 -19.24 -4.91 -21.36
C GLU A 140 -20.06 -6.10 -20.85
N LYS A 141 -19.41 -7.08 -20.20
CA LYS A 141 -20.10 -8.20 -19.57
C LYS A 141 -20.92 -7.75 -18.35
N MET A 142 -20.38 -6.88 -17.50
CA MET A 142 -21.08 -6.34 -16.34
C MET A 142 -22.33 -5.55 -16.74
N ARG A 143 -22.26 -4.72 -17.78
CA ARG A 143 -23.41 -3.92 -18.25
C ARG A 143 -24.53 -4.78 -18.83
N SER A 144 -24.20 -5.93 -19.42
CA SER A 144 -25.14 -6.79 -20.14
C SER A 144 -25.72 -7.94 -19.30
N THR A 145 -25.17 -8.22 -18.11
CA THR A 145 -25.50 -9.42 -17.33
C THR A 145 -26.00 -9.06 -15.93
N ALA A 146 -27.19 -9.56 -15.55
CA ALA A 146 -27.64 -9.49 -14.17
C ALA A 146 -26.87 -10.50 -13.28
N PRO A 147 -26.54 -10.16 -12.02
CA PRO A 147 -26.93 -8.96 -11.28
C PRO A 147 -26.01 -7.73 -11.50
N PHE A 148 -24.91 -7.85 -12.23
CA PHE A 148 -23.91 -6.77 -12.33
C PHE A 148 -24.43 -5.48 -12.98
N SER A 149 -25.40 -5.57 -13.89
CA SER A 149 -25.96 -4.40 -14.56
C SER A 149 -26.67 -3.42 -13.60
N SER A 150 -27.27 -3.91 -12.51
CA SER A 150 -27.87 -3.03 -11.49
C SER A 150 -26.81 -2.32 -10.65
N ILE A 151 -25.69 -2.99 -10.37
CA ILE A 151 -24.54 -2.39 -9.68
C ILE A 151 -23.94 -1.25 -10.52
N VAL A 152 -23.79 -1.48 -11.84
CA VAL A 152 -23.32 -0.43 -12.76
C VAL A 152 -24.24 0.79 -12.71
N ALA A 153 -25.55 0.58 -12.85
CA ALA A 153 -26.53 1.67 -12.82
C ALA A 153 -26.53 2.45 -11.50
N GLU A 154 -26.45 1.76 -10.36
CA GLU A 154 -26.41 2.41 -9.03
C GLU A 154 -25.18 3.29 -8.85
N VAL A 155 -24.00 2.82 -9.28
CA VAL A 155 -22.76 3.60 -9.19
C VAL A 155 -22.77 4.77 -10.18
N ASP A 156 -23.34 4.59 -11.37
CA ASP A 156 -23.52 5.67 -12.35
C ASP A 156 -24.42 6.79 -11.80
N GLU A 157 -25.56 6.44 -11.21
CA GLU A 157 -26.47 7.40 -10.57
C GLU A 157 -25.77 8.16 -9.44
N LEU A 158 -24.94 7.46 -8.65
CA LEU A 158 -24.13 8.11 -7.62
C LEU A 158 -23.17 9.14 -8.25
N LEU A 159 -22.45 8.77 -9.31
CA LEU A 159 -21.50 9.65 -10.00
C LEU A 159 -22.15 10.91 -10.59
N GLU A 160 -23.43 10.85 -10.96
CA GLU A 160 -24.21 11.98 -11.48
C GLU A 160 -24.77 12.90 -10.39
N THR A 161 -24.77 12.46 -9.12
CA THR A 161 -25.32 13.24 -8.00
C THR A 161 -24.51 14.52 -7.76
N THR A 162 -25.18 15.67 -7.75
CA THR A 162 -24.55 17.00 -7.57
C THR A 162 -24.57 17.48 -6.12
N LEU A 163 -23.59 18.33 -5.77
CA LEU A 163 -23.48 18.97 -4.45
C LEU A 163 -24.71 19.84 -4.11
N GLN A 164 -25.27 19.64 -2.92
CA GLN A 164 -26.40 20.44 -2.44
C GLN A 164 -25.94 21.82 -1.94
N VAL A 165 -25.86 22.81 -2.85
CA VAL A 165 -25.56 24.23 -2.55
C VAL A 165 -26.47 24.80 -1.47
N ALA A 166 -27.74 24.38 -1.43
CA ALA A 166 -28.72 24.84 -0.44
C ALA A 166 -28.31 24.57 1.01
N LYS A 167 -27.71 23.41 1.29
CA LYS A 167 -27.32 23.01 2.65
C LYS A 167 -26.25 23.93 3.23
N TRP A 168 -25.29 24.36 2.42
CA TRP A 168 -24.25 25.31 2.83
C TRP A 168 -24.83 26.71 3.07
N SER A 169 -25.68 27.19 2.16
CA SER A 169 -26.32 28.49 2.31
C SER A 169 -27.11 28.59 3.62
N ASP A 170 -27.92 27.58 3.92
CA ASP A 170 -28.69 27.52 5.18
C ASP A 170 -27.76 27.51 6.39
N PHE A 171 -26.74 26.64 6.39
CA PHE A 171 -25.74 26.55 7.45
C PHE A 171 -25.05 27.90 7.73
N ARG A 172 -24.62 28.59 6.67
CA ARG A 172 -23.89 29.86 6.79
C ARG A 172 -24.72 30.96 7.45
N THR A 173 -26.04 31.00 7.20
CA THR A 173 -26.91 32.05 7.79
C THR A 173 -27.03 31.97 9.31
N CYS A 174 -26.69 30.84 9.92
CA CYS A 174 -26.80 30.62 11.36
C CYS A 174 -25.67 31.25 12.19
N PHE A 175 -24.61 31.77 11.57
CA PHE A 175 -23.42 32.24 12.28
C PHE A 175 -23.14 33.73 11.99
N LYS A 176 -23.00 34.52 13.06
CA LYS A 176 -22.62 35.94 13.00
C LYS A 176 -21.63 36.22 14.14
N CYS A 177 -20.38 35.82 13.93
CA CYS A 177 -19.28 35.96 14.90
C CYS A 177 -18.08 36.65 14.23
N ASN A 178 -17.02 36.94 14.99
CA ASN A 178 -15.84 37.66 14.48
C ASN A 178 -14.71 36.71 14.00
N LEU A 179 -13.61 37.26 13.48
CA LEU A 179 -12.48 36.48 12.96
C LEU A 179 -11.69 35.73 14.05
N GLU A 180 -11.71 36.20 15.30
CA GLU A 180 -11.09 35.51 16.43
C GLU A 180 -11.85 34.22 16.77
N ASP A 181 -13.18 34.28 16.72
CA ASP A 181 -14.04 33.10 16.85
C ASP A 181 -13.75 32.08 15.74
N ALA A 182 -13.54 32.55 14.50
CA ALA A 182 -13.20 31.67 13.37
C ALA A 182 -11.88 30.91 13.60
N LEU A 183 -10.84 31.59 14.10
CA LEU A 183 -9.57 30.95 14.45
C LEU A 183 -9.77 29.94 15.58
N SER A 184 -10.51 30.29 16.62
CA SER A 184 -10.83 29.41 17.76
C SER A 184 -11.55 28.13 17.30
N PHE A 185 -12.55 28.25 16.41
CA PHE A 185 -13.23 27.10 15.83
C PHE A 185 -12.29 26.20 15.01
N ALA A 186 -11.40 26.77 14.20
CA ALA A 186 -10.42 25.98 13.45
C ALA A 186 -9.44 25.23 14.36
N MET A 187 -8.99 25.86 15.47
CA MET A 187 -8.13 25.20 16.45
C MET A 187 -8.80 23.97 17.09
N LYS A 188 -10.14 23.97 17.15
CA LYS A 188 -10.99 22.87 17.64
C LYS A 188 -11.50 21.92 16.55
N GLY A 189 -11.10 22.13 15.28
CA GLY A 189 -11.46 21.26 14.15
C GLY A 189 -12.82 21.55 13.51
N GLU A 190 -13.49 22.64 13.90
CA GLU A 190 -14.77 23.08 13.34
C GLU A 190 -14.55 23.90 12.06
N PHE A 191 -14.00 23.25 11.02
CA PHE A 191 -13.53 23.94 9.82
C PHE A 191 -14.64 24.54 8.96
N ASP A 192 -15.84 23.97 8.93
CA ASP A 192 -16.98 24.58 8.23
C ASP A 192 -17.41 25.91 8.87
N ARG A 193 -17.50 25.96 10.21
CA ARG A 193 -17.80 27.19 10.94
C ARG A 193 -16.70 28.23 10.78
N ALA A 194 -15.45 27.82 10.90
CA ALA A 194 -14.31 28.69 10.68
C ALA A 194 -14.31 29.28 9.26
N CYS A 195 -14.63 28.46 8.26
CA CYS A 195 -14.82 28.92 6.89
C CYS A 195 -15.95 29.94 6.80
N ALA A 196 -17.17 29.58 7.24
CA ALA A 196 -18.35 30.42 7.13
C ALA A 196 -18.15 31.83 7.71
N LEU A 197 -17.46 31.93 8.84
CA LEU A 197 -17.15 33.19 9.51
C LEU A 197 -16.05 34.01 8.81
N ALA A 198 -15.02 33.35 8.29
CA ALA A 198 -13.91 34.04 7.65
C ALA A 198 -14.22 34.51 6.22
N MET A 199 -15.18 33.88 5.54
CA MET A 199 -15.56 34.19 4.15
C MET A 199 -16.09 35.62 3.95
N ASP A 200 -16.64 36.25 4.99
CA ASP A 200 -17.18 37.62 4.93
C ASP A 200 -16.15 38.69 5.30
N SER A 201 -14.91 38.31 5.59
CA SER A 201 -13.85 39.25 5.94
C SER A 201 -13.21 39.88 4.71
N ASP A 202 -12.96 41.20 4.76
CA ASP A 202 -12.21 41.92 3.72
C ASP A 202 -10.70 41.69 3.79
N SER A 203 -10.18 41.09 4.87
CA SER A 203 -8.74 40.84 5.04
C SER A 203 -8.26 39.73 4.08
N PRO A 204 -7.17 39.96 3.30
CA PRO A 204 -6.59 38.93 2.45
C PRO A 204 -6.21 37.65 3.22
N ALA A 205 -5.66 37.78 4.43
CA ALA A 205 -5.30 36.64 5.26
C ALA A 205 -6.53 35.84 5.73
N ALA A 206 -7.63 36.53 6.03
CA ALA A 206 -8.88 35.89 6.41
C ALA A 206 -9.53 35.16 5.23
N LYS A 207 -9.52 35.76 4.02
CA LYS A 207 -9.98 35.08 2.79
C LYS A 207 -9.12 33.85 2.47
N ALA A 208 -7.80 33.96 2.57
CA ALA A 208 -6.88 32.83 2.40
C ALA A 208 -7.19 31.69 3.40
N PHE A 209 -7.37 32.04 4.66
CA PHE A 209 -7.78 31.11 5.71
C PHE A 209 -9.13 30.47 5.42
N ALA A 210 -10.14 31.24 5.00
CA ALA A 210 -11.46 30.73 4.63
C ALA A 210 -11.37 29.70 3.50
N VAL A 211 -10.58 29.97 2.46
CA VAL A 211 -10.34 29.03 1.35
C VAL A 211 -9.80 27.69 1.88
N LYS A 212 -8.82 27.73 2.79
CA LYS A 212 -8.25 26.52 3.38
C LYS A 212 -9.20 25.80 4.32
N MET A 213 -9.94 26.51 5.16
CA MET A 213 -10.94 25.91 6.03
C MET A 213 -12.02 25.19 5.22
N GLY A 214 -12.47 25.81 4.12
CA GLY A 214 -13.35 25.17 3.16
C GLY A 214 -12.73 23.92 2.53
N ALA A 215 -11.45 23.99 2.13
CA ALA A 215 -10.73 22.83 1.61
C ALA A 215 -10.64 21.68 2.62
N LEU A 216 -10.38 21.97 3.91
CA LEU A 216 -10.37 21.00 5.00
C LEU A 216 -11.77 20.44 5.30
N ALA A 217 -12.82 21.27 5.23
CA ALA A 217 -14.20 20.83 5.39
C ALA A 217 -14.60 19.80 4.32
N HIS A 218 -14.10 19.95 3.09
CA HIS A 218 -14.22 18.91 2.07
C HIS A 218 -13.49 17.61 2.47
N THR A 219 -12.43 17.66 3.29
CA THR A 219 -11.60 16.49 3.69
C THR A 219 -12.13 15.75 4.91
N MET A 220 -13.30 16.14 5.44
CA MET A 220 -13.86 15.54 6.64
C MET A 220 -15.29 15.06 6.41
N THR A 221 -15.62 13.93 7.03
CA THR A 221 -17.00 13.42 7.09
C THR A 221 -17.86 14.29 7.98
N ARG A 222 -19.19 14.25 7.79
CA ARG A 222 -20.20 14.90 8.64
C ARG A 222 -20.15 16.44 8.73
N ILE A 223 -19.15 17.08 8.15
CA ILE A 223 -19.01 18.55 8.04
C ILE A 223 -19.84 19.10 6.86
N VAL A 224 -20.34 20.33 6.91
CA VAL A 224 -21.02 20.95 5.75
C VAL A 224 -20.01 21.75 4.92
N PRO A 225 -19.63 21.32 3.71
CA PRO A 225 -18.58 22.00 2.96
C PRO A 225 -19.16 23.16 2.11
N PRO A 226 -18.39 24.23 1.89
CA PRO A 226 -18.77 25.30 0.97
C PRO A 226 -18.71 24.83 -0.50
N PRO A 227 -19.53 25.40 -1.40
CA PRO A 227 -19.39 25.20 -2.85
C PRO A 227 -17.98 25.54 -3.33
N LEU A 228 -17.41 24.70 -4.21
CA LEU A 228 -16.07 24.93 -4.77
C LEU A 228 -15.99 26.25 -5.55
N SER A 229 -17.10 26.68 -6.18
CA SER A 229 -17.20 27.97 -6.85
C SER A 229 -17.00 29.15 -5.89
N ASP A 230 -17.48 29.05 -4.66
CA ASP A 230 -17.31 30.11 -3.66
C ASP A 230 -15.86 30.22 -3.22
N LEU A 231 -15.18 29.08 -3.04
CA LEU A 231 -13.76 29.04 -2.69
C LEU A 231 -12.87 29.63 -3.79
N LYS A 232 -13.19 29.35 -5.07
CA LYS A 232 -12.47 29.95 -6.21
C LYS A 232 -12.64 31.46 -6.26
N ARG A 233 -13.88 31.94 -6.17
CA ARG A 233 -14.17 33.37 -6.15
C ARG A 233 -13.41 34.07 -5.03
N LEU A 234 -13.39 33.50 -3.82
CA LEU A 234 -12.62 34.05 -2.71
C LEU A 234 -11.12 34.08 -2.97
N ALA A 235 -10.57 33.04 -3.60
CA ALA A 235 -9.14 33.00 -3.95
C ALA A 235 -8.76 34.05 -5.01
N GLU A 236 -9.66 34.33 -5.96
CA GLU A 236 -9.49 35.37 -6.99
C GLU A 236 -9.56 36.79 -6.40
N GLU A 237 -10.35 37.00 -5.35
CA GLU A 237 -10.48 38.29 -4.66
C GLU A 237 -9.24 38.67 -3.82
N ILE A 238 -8.30 37.74 -3.59
CA ILE A 238 -7.06 38.01 -2.85
C ILE A 238 -6.10 38.82 -3.73
N PRO A 239 -5.56 39.97 -3.28
CA PRO A 239 -4.61 40.77 -4.07
C PRO A 239 -3.29 40.04 -4.35
N ASP A 240 -2.70 40.25 -5.54
CA ASP A 240 -1.40 39.65 -5.93
C ASP A 240 -0.23 40.02 -5.01
N GLN A 241 -0.36 41.14 -4.30
CA GLN A 241 0.65 41.62 -3.35
C GLN A 241 0.69 40.77 -2.07
N PHE A 242 -0.36 39.99 -1.79
CA PHE A 242 -0.40 39.11 -0.63
C PHE A 242 0.59 37.95 -0.84
N PRO A 243 1.53 37.69 0.10
CA PRO A 243 2.68 36.79 -0.13
C PRO A 243 2.34 35.36 -0.57
N LEU A 244 1.15 34.88 -0.21
CA LEU A 244 0.67 33.52 -0.47
C LEU A 244 -0.51 33.47 -1.46
N ALA A 245 -0.82 34.55 -2.17
CA ALA A 245 -1.98 34.62 -3.08
C ALA A 245 -1.96 33.51 -4.15
N ASP A 246 -0.81 33.32 -4.80
CA ASP A 246 -0.64 32.27 -5.82
C ASP A 246 -0.89 30.87 -5.26
N PHE A 247 -0.43 30.60 -4.03
CA PHE A 247 -0.64 29.31 -3.38
C PHE A 247 -2.12 29.07 -3.07
N VAL A 248 -2.85 30.09 -2.61
CA VAL A 248 -4.28 29.97 -2.31
C VAL A 248 -5.10 29.73 -3.59
N ARG A 249 -4.78 30.42 -4.69
CA ARG A 249 -5.43 30.18 -6.00
C ARG A 249 -5.13 28.77 -6.52
N THR A 250 -3.88 28.34 -6.39
CA THR A 250 -3.46 26.99 -6.77
C THR A 250 -4.17 25.93 -5.92
N LEU A 251 -4.36 26.18 -4.62
CA LEU A 251 -5.14 25.32 -3.72
C LEU A 251 -6.60 25.22 -4.17
N ALA A 252 -7.26 26.36 -4.46
CA ALA A 252 -8.65 26.39 -4.92
C ALA A 252 -8.84 25.66 -6.27
N GLY A 253 -7.91 25.84 -7.20
CA GLY A 253 -7.89 25.11 -8.46
C GLY A 253 -7.66 23.60 -8.25
N PHE A 254 -6.75 23.23 -7.34
CA PHE A 254 -6.43 21.82 -7.04
C PHE A 254 -7.63 21.08 -6.46
N ILE A 255 -8.33 21.65 -5.48
CA ILE A 255 -9.52 21.01 -4.89
C ILE A 255 -10.69 20.89 -5.88
N SER A 256 -10.71 21.71 -6.93
CA SER A 256 -11.71 21.61 -7.99
C SER A 256 -11.32 20.75 -9.19
N GLY A 257 -10.09 20.20 -9.19
CA GLY A 257 -9.58 19.39 -10.29
C GLY A 257 -9.09 20.19 -11.52
N GLU A 258 -8.93 21.50 -11.42
CA GLU A 258 -8.41 22.35 -12.51
C GLU A 258 -6.87 22.45 -12.51
N VAL A 259 -6.26 22.17 -11.35
CA VAL A 259 -4.80 22.19 -11.18
C VAL A 259 -4.31 20.78 -10.91
N ILE A 260 -3.28 20.37 -11.64
CA ILE A 260 -2.67 19.04 -11.47
C ILE A 260 -1.85 18.95 -10.17
N PRO A 261 -1.69 17.74 -9.59
CA PRO A 261 -0.94 17.56 -8.34
C PRO A 261 0.50 18.09 -8.35
N ALA A 262 1.17 18.07 -9.50
CA ALA A 262 2.54 18.55 -9.65
C ALA A 262 2.66 20.06 -9.45
N ASP A 263 1.74 20.83 -10.04
CA ASP A 263 1.68 22.29 -9.90
C ASP A 263 1.36 22.71 -8.47
N TYR A 264 0.39 22.03 -7.84
CA TYR A 264 0.10 22.24 -6.42
C TYR A 264 1.31 21.95 -5.53
N SER A 265 2.05 20.87 -5.80
CA SER A 265 3.24 20.51 -5.01
C SER A 265 4.36 21.55 -5.17
N ARG A 266 4.53 22.12 -6.38
CA ARG A 266 5.46 23.23 -6.63
C ARG A 266 5.05 24.49 -5.85
N ALA A 267 3.78 24.88 -5.93
CA ALA A 267 3.28 26.05 -5.21
C ALA A 267 3.40 25.89 -3.69
N PHE A 268 3.11 24.68 -3.16
CA PHE A 268 3.29 24.36 -1.76
C PHE A 268 4.75 24.56 -1.32
N ARG A 269 5.71 24.05 -2.09
CA ARG A 269 7.16 24.23 -1.84
C ARG A 269 7.58 25.69 -1.83
N GLU A 270 7.05 26.49 -2.73
CA GLU A 270 7.38 27.91 -2.80
C GLU A 270 6.78 28.67 -1.62
N ALA A 271 5.56 28.31 -1.21
CA ALA A 271 4.88 28.89 -0.05
C ALA A 271 5.62 28.60 1.27
N THR A 272 6.17 27.39 1.46
CA THR A 272 6.94 27.07 2.67
C THR A 272 8.18 27.95 2.84
N ASN A 273 8.80 28.38 1.74
CA ASN A 273 9.96 29.29 1.76
C ASN A 273 9.58 30.75 2.04
N ARG A 274 8.32 31.14 1.84
CA ARG A 274 7.84 32.52 2.02
C ARG A 274 7.14 32.74 3.37
N PHE A 275 6.70 31.68 4.05
CA PHE A 275 5.99 31.78 5.31
C PHE A 275 6.92 32.10 6.48
N GLU A 276 6.52 33.06 7.30
CA GLU A 276 7.26 33.47 8.50
C GLU A 276 6.54 32.99 9.77
N PHE A 277 7.30 32.55 10.77
CA PHE A 277 6.77 32.06 12.04
C PHE A 277 6.68 33.20 13.05
N VAL A 278 5.71 34.09 12.89
CA VAL A 278 5.46 35.22 13.81
C VAL A 278 4.28 34.90 14.72
N ASP A 279 4.42 35.11 16.03
CA ASP A 279 3.36 34.80 17.00
C ASP A 279 2.28 35.90 17.04
N ASN A 280 1.44 35.94 16.01
CA ASN A 280 0.28 36.83 15.91
C ASN A 280 -0.90 36.15 15.21
N GLN A 281 -2.08 36.77 15.28
CA GLN A 281 -3.31 36.21 14.72
C GLN A 281 -3.23 36.00 13.20
N GLU A 282 -2.60 36.92 12.46
CA GLU A 282 -2.49 36.83 11.00
C GLU A 282 -1.67 35.61 10.55
N HIS A 283 -0.52 35.38 11.18
CA HIS A 283 0.33 34.23 10.88
C HIS A 283 -0.26 32.92 11.44
N ALA A 284 -1.03 32.98 12.52
CA ALA A 284 -1.82 31.84 12.99
C ALA A 284 -2.92 31.44 11.99
N LEU A 285 -3.55 32.39 11.30
CA LEU A 285 -4.49 32.12 10.20
C LEU A 285 -3.76 31.53 8.99
N MET A 286 -2.66 32.16 8.56
CA MET A 286 -1.88 31.70 7.39
C MET A 286 -1.21 30.35 7.61
N GLY A 287 -0.80 30.01 8.84
CA GLY A 287 -0.20 28.71 9.16
C GLY A 287 -1.11 27.54 8.81
N PHE A 288 -2.44 27.69 8.93
CA PHE A 288 -3.39 26.64 8.58
C PHE A 288 -3.34 26.27 7.10
N LEU A 289 -2.88 27.15 6.19
CA LEU A 289 -2.70 26.84 4.78
C LEU A 289 -1.85 25.56 4.57
N PHE A 290 -0.91 25.33 5.48
CA PHE A 290 0.02 24.20 5.46
C PHE A 290 -0.47 22.95 6.21
N LEU A 291 -1.70 22.93 6.72
CA LEU A 291 -2.31 21.71 7.27
C LEU A 291 -2.68 20.76 6.11
N ASP A 292 -1.69 20.08 5.57
CA ASP A 292 -1.74 19.19 4.41
C ASP A 292 -0.72 18.06 4.61
N PRO A 293 -0.99 16.82 4.18
CA PRO A 293 -0.02 15.74 4.32
C PRO A 293 1.35 16.01 3.69
N ARG A 294 1.45 16.91 2.71
CA ARG A 294 2.74 17.31 2.10
C ARG A 294 3.68 18.03 3.05
N VAL A 295 3.20 18.52 4.20
CA VAL A 295 4.04 19.24 5.17
C VAL A 295 5.24 18.39 5.63
N VAL A 296 5.07 17.07 5.77
CA VAL A 296 6.13 16.17 6.25
C VAL A 296 7.23 15.92 5.22
N SER A 297 6.97 16.22 3.94
CA SER A 297 8.03 16.24 2.91
C SER A 297 9.04 17.38 3.12
N TYR A 298 8.78 18.28 4.08
CA TYR A 298 9.67 19.36 4.50
C TYR A 298 9.93 19.27 6.03
N PRO A 299 10.78 18.34 6.49
CA PRO A 299 10.88 17.99 7.92
C PRO A 299 11.16 19.17 8.86
N GLU A 300 12.09 20.06 8.48
CA GLU A 300 12.41 21.26 9.25
C GLU A 300 11.23 22.25 9.34
N PHE A 301 10.45 22.35 8.26
CA PHE A 301 9.25 23.19 8.25
C PHE A 301 8.14 22.56 9.08
N ALA A 302 7.90 21.25 8.96
CA ALA A 302 6.93 20.50 9.75
C ALA A 302 7.20 20.63 11.26
N LYS A 303 8.47 20.49 11.68
CA LYS A 303 8.88 20.67 13.09
C LYS A 303 8.59 22.08 13.60
N LYS A 304 8.88 23.11 12.80
CA LYS A 304 8.57 24.51 13.14
C LYS A 304 7.06 24.76 13.21
N MET A 305 6.29 24.22 12.26
CA MET A 305 4.82 24.28 12.27
C MET A 305 4.24 23.63 13.53
N ARG A 306 4.69 22.44 13.88
CA ARG A 306 4.25 21.74 15.10
C ARG A 306 4.59 22.54 16.36
N ALA A 307 5.80 23.11 16.44
CA ALA A 307 6.18 23.99 17.55
C ALA A 307 5.34 25.28 17.61
N PHE A 308 4.98 25.84 16.45
CA PHE A 308 4.21 27.08 16.35
C PHE A 308 2.76 26.96 16.86
N TYR A 309 2.17 25.77 16.74
CA TYR A 309 0.82 25.45 17.25
C TYR A 309 0.82 24.70 18.59
N ASP A 310 1.99 24.45 19.19
CA ASP A 310 2.10 23.79 20.49
C ASP A 310 1.38 24.62 21.56
N GLY A 311 0.48 23.96 22.31
CA GLY A 311 -0.40 24.63 23.28
C GLY A 311 -1.52 25.48 22.68
N LYS A 312 -1.61 25.63 21.34
CA LYS A 312 -2.67 26.37 20.64
C LYS A 312 -3.73 25.46 20.03
N SER A 313 -3.33 24.35 19.42
CA SER A 313 -4.25 23.35 18.87
C SER A 313 -3.66 21.95 18.90
N GLU A 314 -4.31 21.07 19.67
CA GLU A 314 -3.96 19.65 19.72
C GLU A 314 -4.27 18.96 18.38
N ILE A 315 -5.28 19.41 17.63
CA ILE A 315 -5.61 18.85 16.31
C ILE A 315 -4.48 19.08 15.32
N VAL A 316 -3.96 20.32 15.22
CA VAL A 316 -2.87 20.63 14.28
C VAL A 316 -1.62 19.85 14.64
N CYS A 317 -1.26 19.80 15.93
CA CYS A 317 -0.11 19.04 16.40
C CYS A 317 -0.28 17.54 16.13
N SER A 318 -1.41 16.94 16.53
CA SER A 318 -1.70 15.53 16.29
C SER A 318 -1.75 15.17 14.81
N PHE A 319 -2.24 16.06 13.94
CA PHE A 319 -2.25 15.83 12.50
C PHE A 319 -0.84 15.74 11.93
N ILE A 320 0.04 16.69 12.28
CA ILE A 320 1.44 16.68 11.81
C ILE A 320 2.16 15.44 12.35
N ASP A 321 2.07 15.20 13.66
CA ASP A 321 2.73 14.08 14.34
C ASP A 321 2.26 12.74 13.76
N SER A 322 0.95 12.58 13.50
CA SER A 322 0.40 11.34 12.94
C SER A 322 0.85 11.08 11.51
N ILE A 323 0.97 12.10 10.66
CA ILE A 323 1.41 11.92 9.27
C ILE A 323 2.91 11.61 9.22
N GLU A 324 3.72 12.26 10.05
CA GLU A 324 5.15 11.98 10.14
C GLU A 324 5.40 10.55 10.62
N GLU A 325 4.69 10.14 11.67
CA GLU A 325 4.76 8.78 12.19
C GLU A 325 4.30 7.74 11.17
N ARG A 326 3.21 8.01 10.44
CA ARG A 326 2.78 7.13 9.36
C ARG A 326 3.86 6.98 8.30
N GLY A 327 4.50 8.06 7.88
CA GLY A 327 5.63 8.01 6.95
C GLY A 327 6.71 7.04 7.42
N ARG A 328 7.10 7.13 8.70
CA ARG A 328 8.08 6.20 9.31
C ARG A 328 7.61 4.74 9.32
N ILE A 329 6.33 4.48 9.58
CA ILE A 329 5.75 3.11 9.55
C ILE A 329 5.75 2.56 8.12
N PHE A 330 5.42 3.37 7.12
CA PHE A 330 5.37 2.94 5.72
C PHE A 330 6.76 2.75 5.10
N ASP A 331 7.76 3.52 5.51
CA ASP A 331 9.16 3.31 5.07
C ASP A 331 9.70 1.93 5.48
N LYS A 332 9.18 1.43 6.62
CA LYS A 332 9.48 0.13 7.20
C LYS A 332 8.71 -1.02 6.51
N LEU A 333 7.53 -0.72 5.97
CA LEU A 333 6.66 -1.67 5.28
C LEU A 333 7.40 -2.31 4.08
N TYR A 334 7.23 -3.61 3.88
CA TYR A 334 7.80 -4.39 2.76
C TYR A 334 9.33 -4.53 2.70
N SER A 335 10.06 -4.12 3.74
CA SER A 335 11.54 -4.22 3.78
C SER A 335 12.14 -4.74 5.09
N ILE A 336 11.35 -4.81 6.16
CA ILE A 336 11.80 -5.36 7.45
C ILE A 336 11.70 -6.88 7.47
N THR A 337 12.73 -7.51 8.02
CA THR A 337 12.81 -8.96 8.25
C THR A 337 13.14 -9.31 9.70
N SER A 338 13.03 -8.36 10.63
CA SER A 338 13.33 -8.56 12.06
C SER A 338 12.35 -7.84 12.99
N TYR A 339 11.99 -8.49 14.10
CA TYR A 339 11.07 -7.93 15.10
C TYR A 339 11.63 -6.67 15.79
N ASP A 340 12.95 -6.61 15.99
CA ASP A 340 13.62 -5.47 16.65
C ASP A 340 13.35 -4.14 15.94
N ALA A 341 13.09 -4.15 14.64
CA ALA A 341 12.78 -2.96 13.87
C ALA A 341 11.38 -2.36 14.19
N PHE A 342 10.48 -3.15 14.82
CA PHE A 342 9.15 -2.72 15.26
C PHE A 342 9.05 -2.52 16.78
N ARG A 343 9.96 -3.11 17.55
CA ARG A 343 9.87 -3.21 19.02
C ARG A 343 9.64 -1.87 19.72
N ASP A 344 10.40 -0.84 19.33
CA ASP A 344 10.34 0.47 19.99
C ASP A 344 9.01 1.18 19.71
N ASP A 345 8.54 1.17 18.45
CA ASP A 345 7.25 1.77 18.07
C ASP A 345 6.07 1.02 18.72
N LEU A 346 6.13 -0.32 18.75
CA LEU A 346 5.11 -1.15 19.43
C LEU A 346 5.06 -0.86 20.93
N GLY A 347 6.22 -0.71 21.58
CA GLY A 347 6.31 -0.37 23.00
C GLY A 347 5.63 0.96 23.32
N ILE A 348 5.84 1.98 22.48
CA ILE A 348 5.20 3.30 22.61
C ILE A 348 3.68 3.18 22.51
N TYR A 349 3.18 2.46 21.50
CA TYR A 349 1.74 2.32 21.29
C TYR A 349 1.05 1.48 22.35
N LYS A 350 1.64 0.36 22.76
CA LYS A 350 1.09 -0.47 23.84
C LYS A 350 0.97 0.29 25.16
N ALA A 351 1.87 1.24 25.44
CA ALA A 351 1.77 2.10 26.61
C ALA A 351 0.64 3.14 26.52
N ARG A 352 0.22 3.53 25.32
CA ARG A 352 -0.74 4.63 25.08
C ARG A 352 -2.13 4.15 24.68
N ILE A 353 -2.28 2.92 24.20
CA ILE A 353 -3.51 2.44 23.56
C ILE A 353 -4.73 2.53 24.49
N THR A 354 -4.61 2.16 25.76
CA THR A 354 -5.71 2.26 26.73
C THR A 354 -6.25 3.69 26.84
N GLY A 355 -5.39 4.70 26.78
CA GLY A 355 -5.79 6.10 26.78
C GLY A 355 -6.54 6.48 25.50
N ILE A 356 -6.02 6.09 24.34
CA ILE A 356 -6.65 6.33 23.03
C ILE A 356 -8.06 5.72 22.99
N LEU A 357 -8.20 4.46 23.39
CA LEU A 357 -9.49 3.76 23.40
C LEU A 357 -10.48 4.37 24.40
N SER A 358 -10.00 4.81 25.56
CA SER A 358 -10.84 5.51 26.55
C SER A 358 -11.37 6.83 25.99
N SER A 359 -10.54 7.59 25.28
CA SER A 359 -10.95 8.81 24.58
C SER A 359 -12.02 8.55 23.52
N ILE A 360 -11.91 7.44 22.77
CA ILE A 360 -12.95 7.04 21.81
C ILE A 360 -14.25 6.71 22.53
N ASN A 361 -14.20 5.95 23.62
CA ASN A 361 -15.38 5.59 24.39
C ASN A 361 -16.14 6.83 24.91
N TRP A 362 -15.43 7.90 25.31
CA TRP A 362 -16.07 9.14 25.74
C TRP A 362 -16.85 9.85 24.64
N VAL A 363 -16.39 9.79 23.39
CA VAL A 363 -17.06 10.50 22.27
C VAL A 363 -18.15 9.67 21.59
N VAL A 364 -18.23 8.37 21.88
CA VAL A 364 -19.31 7.49 21.40
C VAL A 364 -20.41 7.29 22.43
N ASP A 365 -20.13 7.50 23.72
CA ASP A 365 -21.13 7.48 24.78
C ASP A 365 -22.06 8.72 24.69
N PRO A 366 -23.38 8.54 24.52
CA PRO A 366 -24.32 9.65 24.37
C PRO A 366 -24.37 10.65 25.54
N GLU A 367 -24.12 10.21 26.77
CA GLU A 367 -24.15 11.10 27.94
C GLU A 367 -22.87 11.95 28.02
N LEU A 368 -21.72 11.31 27.83
CA LEU A 368 -20.41 11.98 27.89
C LEU A 368 -20.17 12.89 26.69
N VAL A 369 -20.57 12.47 25.48
CA VAL A 369 -20.36 13.26 24.27
C VAL A 369 -21.10 14.61 24.33
N GLU A 370 -22.25 14.66 24.98
CA GLU A 370 -23.03 15.89 25.11
C GLU A 370 -22.37 16.87 26.09
N GLU A 371 -21.74 16.36 27.16
CA GLU A 371 -20.89 17.17 28.04
C GLU A 371 -19.66 17.70 27.30
N LEU A 372 -18.96 16.83 26.57
CA LEU A 372 -17.79 17.21 25.77
C LEU A 372 -18.12 18.22 24.66
N ARG A 373 -19.33 18.15 24.08
CA ARG A 373 -19.82 19.15 23.11
C ARG A 373 -20.01 20.51 23.76
N ARG A 374 -20.54 20.58 24.99
CA ARG A 374 -20.66 21.85 25.74
C ARG A 374 -19.30 22.44 26.07
N GLU A 375 -18.30 21.61 26.34
CA GLU A 375 -16.91 22.04 26.51
C GLU A 375 -16.19 22.40 25.19
N GLY A 376 -16.77 22.06 24.04
CA GLY A 376 -16.14 22.23 22.73
C GLY A 376 -14.93 21.31 22.50
N LYS A 377 -14.89 20.15 23.17
CA LYS A 377 -13.78 19.17 23.09
C LYS A 377 -14.11 17.89 22.33
N ALA A 378 -15.39 17.59 22.09
CA ALA A 378 -15.79 16.33 21.47
C ALA A 378 -15.09 16.08 20.11
N ILE A 379 -15.02 17.11 19.25
CA ILE A 379 -14.36 17.03 17.93
C ILE A 379 -12.84 16.86 18.08
N GLU A 380 -12.20 17.66 18.94
CA GLU A 380 -10.78 17.55 19.23
C GLU A 380 -10.40 16.12 19.68
N ILE A 381 -11.14 15.56 20.62
CA ILE A 381 -10.91 14.20 21.13
C ILE A 381 -11.14 13.16 20.02
N ALA A 382 -12.24 13.24 19.28
CA ALA A 382 -12.55 12.27 18.23
C ALA A 382 -11.49 12.27 17.10
N VAL A 383 -11.09 13.46 16.64
CA VAL A 383 -10.09 13.61 15.58
C VAL A 383 -8.72 13.14 16.05
N THR A 384 -8.27 13.55 17.24
CA THR A 384 -6.93 13.21 17.74
C THR A 384 -6.84 11.72 18.10
N ALA A 385 -7.87 11.13 18.72
CA ALA A 385 -7.88 9.72 19.05
C ALA A 385 -7.96 8.84 17.79
N SER A 386 -8.75 9.23 16.78
CA SER A 386 -8.81 8.49 15.51
C SER A 386 -7.50 8.56 14.73
N LEU A 387 -6.83 9.71 14.70
CA LEU A 387 -5.50 9.88 14.10
C LEU A 387 -4.42 9.01 14.77
N LYS A 388 -4.47 8.86 16.10
CA LYS A 388 -3.56 7.99 16.86
C LYS A 388 -3.90 6.51 16.66
N LEU A 389 -5.19 6.16 16.67
CA LEU A 389 -5.63 4.77 16.48
C LEU A 389 -5.28 4.23 15.08
N GLN A 390 -5.45 5.02 14.02
CA GLN A 390 -5.11 4.58 12.66
C GLN A 390 -3.64 4.19 12.52
N ASN A 391 -2.72 4.88 13.21
CA ASN A 391 -1.29 4.61 13.14
C ASN A 391 -0.94 3.32 13.86
N TYR A 392 -1.62 3.05 14.99
CA TYR A 392 -1.45 1.76 15.66
C TYR A 392 -1.97 0.60 14.81
N ILE A 393 -3.15 0.76 14.20
CA ILE A 393 -3.70 -0.21 13.25
C ILE A 393 -2.71 -0.45 12.10
N ALA A 394 -2.17 0.62 11.49
CA ALA A 394 -1.19 0.49 10.41
C ALA A 394 0.10 -0.22 10.86
N LEU A 395 0.59 0.07 12.06
CA LEU A 395 1.77 -0.58 12.65
C LEU A 395 1.55 -2.08 12.86
N LEU A 396 0.39 -2.46 13.41
CA LEU A 396 0.05 -3.87 13.65
C LEU A 396 -0.16 -4.62 12.34
N THR A 397 -0.82 -4.01 11.35
CA THR A 397 -0.96 -4.60 10.01
C THR A 397 0.42 -4.80 9.36
N ALA A 398 1.30 -3.80 9.42
CA ALA A 398 2.66 -3.89 8.89
C ALA A 398 3.47 -5.02 9.56
N LEU A 399 3.31 -5.20 10.87
CA LEU A 399 3.93 -6.29 11.62
C LEU A 399 3.37 -7.65 11.17
N ALA A 400 2.05 -7.77 10.96
CA ALA A 400 1.40 -8.99 10.51
C ALA A 400 1.83 -9.41 9.09
N GLU A 401 2.02 -8.45 8.18
CA GLU A 401 2.52 -8.69 6.82
C GLU A 401 4.01 -9.05 6.79
N SER A 402 4.77 -8.68 7.82
CA SER A 402 6.20 -8.98 7.89
C SER A 402 6.47 -10.45 8.28
N PRO A 403 7.60 -11.04 7.86
CA PRO A 403 7.93 -12.44 8.08
C PRO A 403 8.52 -12.68 9.48
N VAL A 404 8.11 -11.92 10.50
CA VAL A 404 8.73 -11.94 11.83
C VAL A 404 7.88 -12.65 12.88
N LEU A 405 6.58 -12.78 12.63
CA LEU A 405 5.63 -13.39 13.55
C LEU A 405 5.39 -14.85 13.18
N THR A 406 5.33 -15.71 14.19
CA THR A 406 4.76 -17.05 14.01
C THR A 406 3.28 -16.98 13.64
N ILE A 407 2.71 -18.09 13.14
CA ILE A 407 1.30 -18.14 12.73
C ILE A 407 0.35 -17.75 13.88
N SER A 408 0.62 -18.22 15.10
CA SER A 408 -0.21 -17.95 16.28
C SER A 408 -0.13 -16.49 16.71
N GLU A 409 1.07 -15.90 16.71
CA GLU A 409 1.27 -14.47 17.02
C GLU A 409 0.61 -13.58 15.97
N ARG A 410 0.75 -13.93 14.68
CA ARG A 410 0.09 -13.23 13.57
C ARG A 410 -1.42 -13.25 13.74
N LYS A 411 -2.01 -14.41 14.04
CA LYS A 411 -3.45 -14.51 14.30
C LYS A 411 -3.89 -13.57 15.43
N GLY A 412 -3.15 -13.54 16.55
CA GLY A 412 -3.47 -12.64 17.67
C GLY A 412 -3.38 -11.16 17.30
N VAL A 413 -2.37 -10.76 16.53
CA VAL A 413 -2.24 -9.37 16.04
C VAL A 413 -3.39 -8.99 15.09
N LEU A 414 -3.79 -9.89 14.19
CA LEU A 414 -4.91 -9.67 13.28
C LEU A 414 -6.24 -9.55 14.05
N GLU A 415 -6.47 -10.40 15.05
CA GLU A 415 -7.64 -10.30 15.93
C GLU A 415 -7.68 -8.96 16.69
N GLU A 416 -6.52 -8.46 17.15
CA GLU A 416 -6.40 -7.15 17.81
C GLU A 416 -6.77 -6.01 16.84
N VAL A 417 -6.27 -6.05 15.59
CA VAL A 417 -6.60 -5.06 14.55
C VAL A 417 -8.11 -5.05 14.24
N LEU A 418 -8.68 -6.24 14.02
CA LEU A 418 -10.11 -6.39 13.72
C LEU A 418 -11.00 -5.96 14.90
N MET A 419 -10.56 -6.22 16.13
CA MET A 419 -11.21 -5.75 17.36
C MET A 419 -11.20 -4.21 17.44
N PHE A 420 -10.08 -3.54 17.16
CA PHE A 420 -10.04 -2.07 17.16
C PHE A 420 -11.03 -1.45 16.18
N TYR A 421 -11.21 -2.07 15.01
CA TYR A 421 -12.24 -1.64 14.09
C TYR A 421 -13.65 -1.86 14.65
N ARG A 422 -13.97 -3.11 14.98
CA ARG A 422 -15.32 -3.51 15.37
C ARG A 422 -15.82 -2.78 16.61
N ASP A 423 -14.98 -2.68 17.64
CA ASP A 423 -15.40 -2.27 18.97
C ASP A 423 -15.23 -0.75 19.18
N TYR A 424 -14.35 -0.08 18.41
CA TYR A 424 -14.02 1.33 18.61
C TYR A 424 -14.20 2.19 17.36
N PHE A 425 -13.48 1.89 16.27
CA PHE A 425 -13.44 2.78 15.10
C PHE A 425 -14.78 2.83 14.35
N ARG A 426 -15.47 1.69 14.23
CA ARG A 426 -16.78 1.60 13.59
C ARG A 426 -17.81 2.49 14.29
N SER A 427 -17.78 2.54 15.62
CA SER A 427 -18.65 3.41 16.41
C SER A 427 -18.41 4.88 16.07
N LEU A 428 -17.15 5.32 15.92
CA LEU A 428 -16.83 6.69 15.49
C LEU A 428 -17.44 7.03 14.12
N MET A 429 -17.39 6.10 13.16
CA MET A 429 -17.94 6.31 11.82
C MET A 429 -19.47 6.50 11.81
N VAL A 430 -20.17 5.81 12.72
CA VAL A 430 -21.63 5.86 12.82
C VAL A 430 -22.11 7.08 13.62
N THR A 431 -21.29 7.62 14.52
CA THR A 431 -21.58 8.89 15.21
C THR A 431 -21.52 10.10 14.27
N ASP A 432 -22.10 11.23 14.71
CA ASP A 432 -22.00 12.54 14.04
C ASP A 432 -20.63 13.23 14.27
N MET A 433 -19.58 12.47 14.63
CA MET A 433 -18.24 13.03 14.80
C MET A 433 -17.54 13.18 13.44
N PRO A 434 -16.93 14.33 13.16
CA PRO A 434 -16.19 14.52 11.92
C PRO A 434 -14.85 13.79 11.97
N LEU A 435 -14.54 13.05 10.93
CA LEU A 435 -13.28 12.31 10.76
C LEU A 435 -12.61 12.76 9.48
N PHE A 436 -11.27 12.86 9.47
CA PHE A 436 -10.54 13.07 8.23
C PHE A 436 -10.72 11.87 7.29
N SER A 437 -11.01 12.14 6.01
CA SER A 437 -11.08 11.11 4.97
C SER A 437 -9.76 10.33 4.86
N TYR A 438 -8.63 10.99 5.13
CA TYR A 438 -7.32 10.34 5.24
C TYR A 438 -7.28 9.25 6.31
N THR A 439 -7.86 9.51 7.49
CA THR A 439 -7.93 8.54 8.59
C THR A 439 -8.79 7.34 8.20
N LEU A 440 -9.93 7.59 7.55
CA LEU A 440 -10.80 6.52 7.05
C LEU A 440 -10.11 5.69 5.98
N ASP A 441 -9.52 6.34 4.97
CA ASP A 441 -8.79 5.66 3.89
C ASP A 441 -7.68 4.77 4.43
N SER A 442 -6.89 5.30 5.38
CA SER A 442 -5.89 4.52 6.09
C SER A 442 -6.46 3.27 6.75
N VAL A 443 -7.48 3.44 7.59
CA VAL A 443 -8.03 2.33 8.38
C VAL A 443 -8.64 1.29 7.44
N PHE A 444 -9.32 1.71 6.37
CA PHE A 444 -9.87 0.80 5.38
C PHE A 444 -8.78 -0.02 4.66
N GLN A 445 -7.66 0.61 4.28
CA GLN A 445 -6.53 -0.10 3.66
C GLN A 445 -5.91 -1.14 4.61
N SER A 446 -5.64 -0.75 5.86
CA SER A 446 -5.03 -1.66 6.83
C SER A 446 -5.96 -2.81 7.21
N LEU A 447 -7.27 -2.54 7.31
CA LEU A 447 -8.26 -3.58 7.61
C LEU A 447 -8.52 -4.51 6.44
N SER A 448 -8.50 -4.02 5.19
CA SER A 448 -8.65 -4.91 4.03
C SER A 448 -7.56 -5.97 3.96
N VAL A 449 -6.33 -5.59 4.28
CA VAL A 449 -5.21 -6.53 4.40
C VAL A 449 -5.41 -7.48 5.59
N ALA A 450 -5.75 -6.94 6.77
CA ALA A 450 -5.96 -7.76 7.97
C ALA A 450 -7.08 -8.81 7.80
N HIS A 451 -8.18 -8.43 7.16
CA HIS A 451 -9.26 -9.33 6.79
C HIS A 451 -8.80 -10.41 5.81
N ALA A 452 -8.05 -10.05 4.77
CA ALA A 452 -7.55 -11.03 3.81
C ALA A 452 -6.61 -12.06 4.45
N GLU A 453 -5.71 -11.58 5.30
CA GLU A 453 -4.78 -12.41 6.07
C GLU A 453 -5.49 -13.34 7.06
N TYR A 454 -6.45 -12.81 7.82
CA TYR A 454 -7.23 -13.60 8.76
C TYR A 454 -8.07 -14.67 8.04
N TYR A 455 -8.65 -14.33 6.87
CA TYR A 455 -9.34 -15.30 6.03
C TYR A 455 -8.45 -16.50 5.69
N PHE A 456 -7.19 -16.25 5.32
CA PHE A 456 -6.27 -17.35 5.04
C PHE A 456 -6.02 -18.21 6.27
N LEU A 457 -5.93 -17.64 7.47
CA LEU A 457 -5.71 -18.38 8.72
C LEU A 457 -6.93 -19.16 9.24
N SER A 458 -8.14 -18.62 9.07
CA SER A 458 -9.39 -19.21 9.55
C SER A 458 -9.81 -20.48 8.77
N THR A 459 -10.61 -21.35 9.39
CA THR A 459 -11.17 -22.59 8.80
C THR A 459 -12.62 -22.81 9.24
N GLY A 460 -13.33 -23.74 8.59
CA GLY A 460 -14.68 -24.15 8.97
C GLY A 460 -15.67 -22.98 9.15
N ASP A 461 -16.44 -23.05 10.24
CA ASP A 461 -17.43 -22.05 10.61
C ASP A 461 -16.82 -20.67 10.94
N ASP A 462 -15.58 -20.63 11.41
CA ASP A 462 -14.88 -19.38 11.71
C ASP A 462 -14.60 -18.59 10.43
N ARG A 463 -14.19 -19.30 9.37
CA ARG A 463 -14.00 -18.70 8.04
C ARG A 463 -15.32 -18.19 7.46
N ALA A 464 -16.40 -18.94 7.61
CA ALA A 464 -17.72 -18.53 7.12
C ALA A 464 -18.18 -17.25 7.83
N ARG A 465 -18.08 -17.20 9.17
CA ARG A 465 -18.40 -16.00 9.95
C ARG A 465 -17.54 -14.81 9.55
N HIS A 466 -16.25 -15.03 9.30
CA HIS A 466 -15.35 -13.96 8.87
C HIS A 466 -15.69 -13.40 7.49
N LEU A 467 -16.23 -14.21 6.57
CA LEU A 467 -16.73 -13.72 5.27
C LEU A 467 -17.94 -12.77 5.44
N ASP A 468 -18.79 -13.02 6.43
CA ASP A 468 -19.89 -12.10 6.78
C ASP A 468 -19.34 -10.78 7.32
N GLU A 469 -18.29 -10.83 8.15
CA GLU A 469 -17.59 -9.64 8.66
C GLU A 469 -16.96 -8.83 7.51
N ILE A 470 -16.31 -9.49 6.54
CA ILE A 470 -15.78 -8.83 5.34
C ILE A 470 -16.90 -8.14 4.56
N THR A 471 -18.05 -8.80 4.41
CA THR A 471 -19.21 -8.22 3.70
C THR A 471 -19.75 -6.98 4.44
N ALA A 472 -19.84 -7.04 5.76
CA ALA A 472 -20.24 -5.91 6.60
C ALA A 472 -19.23 -4.74 6.49
N PHE A 473 -17.94 -5.04 6.52
CA PHE A 473 -16.87 -4.05 6.35
C PHE A 473 -16.95 -3.34 4.99
N LEU A 474 -17.10 -4.08 3.88
CA LEU A 474 -17.27 -3.48 2.56
C LEU A 474 -18.54 -2.62 2.47
N ASN A 475 -19.61 -3.03 3.17
CA ASN A 475 -20.83 -2.22 3.26
C ASN A 475 -20.62 -0.91 4.02
N ASP A 476 -19.86 -0.94 5.11
CA ASP A 476 -19.54 0.26 5.89
C ASP A 476 -18.73 1.26 5.02
N ILE A 477 -17.77 0.78 4.22
CA ILE A 477 -17.02 1.61 3.26
C ILE A 477 -17.96 2.24 2.23
N PHE A 478 -18.75 1.42 1.52
CA PHE A 478 -19.63 1.92 0.47
C PHE A 478 -20.68 2.91 1.01
N THR A 479 -21.26 2.61 2.17
CA THR A 479 -22.23 3.51 2.83
C THR A 479 -21.60 4.84 3.21
N THR A 480 -20.36 4.82 3.72
CA THR A 480 -19.62 6.03 4.07
C THR A 480 -19.39 6.89 2.82
N ILE A 481 -18.87 6.29 1.74
CA ILE A 481 -18.62 6.99 0.46
C ILE A 481 -19.92 7.58 -0.09
N ARG A 482 -21.00 6.79 -0.11
CA ARG A 482 -22.30 7.25 -0.61
C ARG A 482 -22.82 8.44 0.21
N SER A 483 -22.72 8.37 1.54
CA SER A 483 -23.20 9.44 2.42
C SER A 483 -22.39 10.74 2.31
N GLU A 484 -21.12 10.62 1.93
CA GLU A 484 -20.19 11.74 1.79
C GLU A 484 -19.87 12.04 0.33
N TRP A 485 -20.64 11.52 -0.63
CA TRP A 485 -20.28 11.51 -2.06
C TRP A 485 -19.98 12.90 -2.62
N ALA A 486 -20.75 13.89 -2.19
CA ALA A 486 -20.57 15.31 -2.48
C ALA A 486 -19.13 15.80 -2.21
N LYS A 487 -18.39 15.15 -1.31
CA LYS A 487 -16.99 15.39 -0.94
C LYS A 487 -16.04 14.26 -1.37
N ALA A 488 -16.55 13.02 -1.43
CA ALA A 488 -15.76 11.79 -1.55
C ALA A 488 -15.22 11.54 -2.96
N ARG A 489 -15.57 12.36 -3.95
CA ARG A 489 -15.22 12.21 -5.37
C ARG A 489 -13.72 12.05 -5.65
N VAL A 490 -12.80 12.28 -4.69
CA VAL A 490 -11.34 12.24 -4.95
C VAL A 490 -10.48 11.70 -3.78
N ARG A 491 -10.93 10.78 -2.89
CA ARG A 491 -10.19 10.58 -1.61
C ARG A 491 -9.96 9.17 -1.07
N PHE A 492 -10.54 8.12 -1.63
CA PHE A 492 -10.30 6.76 -1.14
C PHE A 492 -9.46 5.97 -2.13
N SER A 493 -8.41 5.32 -1.64
CA SER A 493 -7.53 4.45 -2.40
C SER A 493 -8.19 3.07 -2.59
N LEU A 494 -9.36 3.06 -3.22
CA LEU A 494 -10.24 1.88 -3.30
C LEU A 494 -9.56 0.66 -3.91
N PHE A 495 -8.63 0.86 -4.86
CA PHE A 495 -7.87 -0.25 -5.43
C PHE A 495 -7.00 -0.99 -4.40
N VAL A 496 -6.51 -0.33 -3.36
CA VAL A 496 -5.78 -1.01 -2.28
C VAL A 496 -6.72 -1.94 -1.50
N VAL A 497 -7.94 -1.45 -1.20
CA VAL A 497 -8.97 -2.24 -0.50
C VAL A 497 -9.40 -3.44 -1.33
N THR A 498 -9.69 -3.23 -2.61
CA THR A 498 -10.17 -4.28 -3.51
C THR A 498 -9.05 -5.25 -3.90
N ASN A 499 -7.79 -4.80 -3.98
CA ASN A 499 -6.62 -5.65 -4.20
C ASN A 499 -6.54 -6.77 -3.16
N ALA A 500 -6.75 -6.43 -1.88
CA ALA A 500 -6.70 -7.40 -0.80
C ALA A 500 -7.95 -8.30 -0.74
N ILE A 501 -9.15 -7.73 -0.86
CA ILE A 501 -10.40 -8.44 -0.57
C ILE A 501 -10.99 -9.18 -1.78
N CYS A 502 -10.89 -8.64 -3.00
CA CYS A 502 -11.49 -9.29 -4.17
C CYS A 502 -10.92 -10.70 -4.40
N PRO A 503 -9.60 -10.97 -4.32
CA PRO A 503 -9.06 -12.32 -4.42
C PRO A 503 -9.65 -13.29 -3.39
N VAL A 504 -9.92 -12.82 -2.16
CA VAL A 504 -10.57 -13.62 -1.10
C VAL A 504 -12.01 -13.97 -1.45
N ILE A 505 -12.76 -13.01 -2.00
CA ILE A 505 -14.14 -13.22 -2.49
C ILE A 505 -14.13 -14.29 -3.59
N VAL A 506 -13.24 -14.18 -4.59
CA VAL A 506 -13.14 -15.19 -5.66
C VAL A 506 -12.80 -16.57 -5.12
N ARG A 507 -11.82 -16.66 -4.21
CA ARG A 507 -11.40 -17.93 -3.60
C ARG A 507 -12.49 -18.57 -2.75
N SER A 508 -13.32 -17.77 -2.09
CA SER A 508 -14.41 -18.28 -1.26
C SER A 508 -15.59 -18.81 -2.09
N GLY A 509 -15.69 -18.43 -3.37
CA GLY A 509 -16.81 -18.77 -4.24
C GLY A 509 -18.09 -18.02 -3.89
N VAL A 510 -18.03 -17.03 -2.98
CA VAL A 510 -19.15 -16.17 -2.60
C VAL A 510 -19.14 -14.93 -3.49
N THR A 511 -20.31 -14.47 -3.91
CA THR A 511 -20.46 -13.17 -4.56
C THR A 511 -20.74 -12.09 -3.52
N CYS A 512 -19.95 -11.02 -3.51
CA CYS A 512 -20.16 -9.86 -2.64
C CYS A 512 -20.40 -8.61 -3.49
N ASP A 513 -21.64 -8.17 -3.60
CA ASP A 513 -22.01 -7.04 -4.46
C ASP A 513 -21.27 -5.75 -4.10
N ASN A 514 -21.02 -5.51 -2.81
CA ASN A 514 -20.27 -4.32 -2.37
C ASN A 514 -18.79 -4.38 -2.78
N GLY A 515 -18.20 -5.57 -2.87
CA GLY A 515 -16.86 -5.72 -3.46
C GLY A 515 -16.84 -5.30 -4.93
N VAL A 516 -17.87 -5.68 -5.69
CA VAL A 516 -18.01 -5.30 -7.10
C VAL A 516 -18.33 -3.80 -7.26
N ARG A 517 -19.21 -3.23 -6.42
CA ARG A 517 -19.51 -1.78 -6.38
C ARG A 517 -18.25 -0.96 -6.15
N LEU A 518 -17.45 -1.33 -5.13
CA LEU A 518 -16.23 -0.60 -4.79
C LEU A 518 -15.17 -0.72 -5.88
N ALA A 519 -15.02 -1.89 -6.51
CA ALA A 519 -14.09 -2.06 -7.61
C ALA A 519 -14.52 -1.28 -8.86
N TYR A 520 -15.81 -1.27 -9.21
CA TYR A 520 -16.31 -0.44 -10.30
C TYR A 520 -16.16 1.05 -10.00
N LEU A 521 -16.45 1.48 -8.77
CA LEU A 521 -16.23 2.85 -8.35
C LEU A 521 -14.73 3.23 -8.41
N ALA A 522 -13.82 2.33 -8.00
CA ALA A 522 -12.38 2.54 -8.08
C ALA A 522 -11.92 2.81 -9.52
N VAL A 523 -12.42 2.03 -10.48
CA VAL A 523 -12.18 2.23 -11.92
C VAL A 523 -12.68 3.60 -12.38
N ARG A 524 -13.90 3.97 -12.02
CA ARG A 524 -14.52 5.23 -12.46
C ARG A 524 -13.88 6.50 -11.89
N LEU A 525 -13.18 6.37 -10.77
CA LEU A 525 -12.49 7.47 -10.10
C LEU A 525 -11.02 7.64 -10.53
N GLN A 526 -10.46 6.77 -11.38
CA GLN A 526 -9.08 6.91 -11.82
C GLN A 526 -8.90 8.07 -12.81
N ASP A 527 -7.82 8.81 -12.62
CA ASP A 527 -7.25 9.69 -13.64
C ASP A 527 -6.07 8.96 -14.30
N LEU A 528 -6.36 8.29 -15.42
CA LEU A 528 -5.39 7.46 -16.14
C LEU A 528 -4.18 8.27 -16.62
N ASP A 529 -4.41 9.52 -17.08
CA ASP A 529 -3.35 10.38 -17.60
C ASP A 529 -2.40 10.83 -16.49
N THR A 530 -2.95 11.23 -15.33
CA THR A 530 -2.13 11.58 -14.16
C THR A 530 -1.34 10.37 -13.65
N ILE A 531 -1.92 9.17 -13.67
CA ILE A 531 -1.21 7.95 -13.24
C ILE A 531 -0.09 7.63 -14.21
N ASP A 532 -0.33 7.67 -15.51
CA ASP A 532 0.69 7.37 -16.52
C ASP A 532 1.88 8.33 -16.41
N ALA A 533 1.63 9.63 -16.18
CA ALA A 533 2.68 10.62 -15.93
C ALA A 533 3.55 10.30 -14.67
N LYS A 534 3.04 9.52 -13.71
CA LYS A 534 3.83 9.06 -12.54
C LYS A 534 4.87 8.01 -12.90
N GLN A 535 4.79 7.34 -14.05
CA GLN A 535 5.79 6.36 -14.46
C GLN A 535 7.20 6.96 -14.43
N ILE A 536 7.34 8.24 -14.78
CA ILE A 536 8.61 8.98 -14.79
C ILE A 536 8.86 9.66 -13.44
N THR A 537 7.86 10.37 -12.91
CA THR A 537 8.05 11.27 -11.76
C THR A 537 8.01 10.55 -10.42
N LYS A 538 7.22 9.48 -10.31
CA LYS A 538 7.03 8.66 -9.11
C LYS A 538 6.82 7.18 -9.45
N PRO A 539 7.86 6.48 -9.96
CA PRO A 539 7.73 5.12 -10.47
C PRO A 539 7.14 4.11 -9.47
N LEU A 540 7.43 4.28 -8.18
CA LEU A 540 6.89 3.42 -7.12
C LEU A 540 5.37 3.56 -7.00
N GLU A 541 4.85 4.80 -6.98
CA GLU A 541 3.40 5.04 -6.95
C GLU A 541 2.71 4.50 -8.21
N TYR A 542 3.35 4.63 -9.38
CA TYR A 542 2.85 4.05 -10.63
C TYR A 542 2.71 2.52 -10.53
N ALA A 543 3.78 1.83 -10.12
CA ALA A 543 3.79 0.38 -9.98
C ALA A 543 2.76 -0.12 -8.96
N THR A 544 2.61 0.58 -7.83
CA THR A 544 1.59 0.27 -6.82
C THR A 544 0.18 0.42 -7.37
N ASN A 545 -0.12 1.49 -8.10
CA ASN A 545 -1.45 1.66 -8.71
C ASN A 545 -1.72 0.56 -9.74
N LEU A 546 -0.74 0.24 -10.59
CA LEU A 546 -0.90 -0.78 -11.63
C LEU A 546 -1.09 -2.17 -11.02
N GLY A 547 -0.27 -2.56 -10.03
CA GLY A 547 -0.41 -3.84 -9.34
C GLY A 547 -1.77 -4.01 -8.66
N ASN A 548 -2.19 -3.01 -7.87
CA ASN A 548 -3.48 -3.04 -7.18
C ASN A 548 -4.67 -3.12 -8.16
N ALA A 549 -4.60 -2.36 -9.26
CA ALA A 549 -5.61 -2.41 -10.32
C ALA A 549 -5.64 -3.79 -10.98
N MET A 550 -4.49 -4.33 -11.39
CA MET A 550 -4.43 -5.62 -12.08
C MET A 550 -4.93 -6.78 -11.21
N THR A 551 -4.54 -6.85 -9.94
CA THR A 551 -5.05 -7.89 -9.02
C THR A 551 -6.56 -7.78 -8.82
N THR A 552 -7.08 -6.56 -8.61
CA THR A 552 -8.53 -6.30 -8.50
C THR A 552 -9.27 -6.73 -9.77
N LEU A 553 -8.78 -6.30 -10.93
CA LEU A 553 -9.41 -6.58 -12.22
C LEU A 553 -9.31 -8.07 -12.59
N THR A 554 -8.22 -8.75 -12.23
CA THR A 554 -8.07 -10.21 -12.41
C THR A 554 -9.14 -10.95 -11.62
N ALA A 555 -9.36 -10.55 -10.36
CA ALA A 555 -10.40 -11.12 -9.52
C ALA A 555 -11.81 -10.86 -10.09
N LEU A 556 -12.09 -9.64 -10.57
CA LEU A 556 -13.35 -9.33 -11.25
C LEU A 556 -13.53 -10.13 -12.54
N ALA A 557 -12.49 -10.26 -13.36
CA ALA A 557 -12.52 -11.06 -14.59
C ALA A 557 -12.85 -12.52 -14.28
N ALA A 558 -12.26 -13.07 -13.22
CA ALA A 558 -12.53 -14.44 -12.78
C ALA A 558 -13.98 -14.67 -12.32
N LEU A 559 -14.66 -13.62 -11.84
CA LEU A 559 -16.08 -13.67 -11.41
C LEU A 559 -17.08 -13.41 -12.53
N THR A 560 -16.71 -12.55 -13.49
CA THR A 560 -17.65 -11.97 -14.45
C THR A 560 -17.54 -12.58 -15.84
N LEU A 561 -16.33 -12.94 -16.28
CA LEU A 561 -16.07 -13.41 -17.65
C LEU A 561 -16.09 -14.94 -17.72
N ASP A 562 -16.38 -15.46 -18.92
CA ASP A 562 -16.37 -16.89 -19.24
C ASP A 562 -15.59 -17.15 -20.54
N GLY A 563 -15.21 -18.42 -20.79
CA GLY A 563 -14.66 -18.87 -22.07
C GLY A 563 -13.33 -18.23 -22.49
N GLU A 564 -13.15 -18.03 -23.80
CA GLU A 564 -11.91 -17.51 -24.40
C GLU A 564 -11.60 -16.08 -23.94
N THR A 565 -12.61 -15.22 -23.82
CA THR A 565 -12.44 -13.83 -23.34
C THR A 565 -11.89 -13.81 -21.91
N ARG A 566 -12.42 -14.67 -21.03
CA ARG A 566 -11.89 -14.84 -19.66
C ARG A 566 -10.42 -15.22 -19.70
N SER A 567 -10.07 -16.20 -20.52
CA SER A 567 -8.71 -16.70 -20.63
C SER A 567 -7.71 -15.62 -21.08
N GLN A 568 -8.06 -14.89 -22.14
CA GLN A 568 -7.23 -13.81 -22.67
C GLN A 568 -7.00 -12.70 -21.64
N VAL A 569 -8.06 -12.24 -20.97
CA VAL A 569 -7.99 -11.19 -19.95
C VAL A 569 -7.15 -11.62 -18.76
N LEU A 570 -7.37 -12.84 -18.24
CA LEU A 570 -6.59 -13.36 -17.11
C LEU A 570 -5.10 -13.54 -17.46
N LYS A 571 -4.78 -14.00 -18.67
CA LYS A 571 -3.39 -14.14 -19.13
C LYS A 571 -2.69 -12.79 -19.13
N THR A 572 -3.30 -11.78 -19.74
CA THR A 572 -2.75 -10.41 -19.78
C THR A 572 -2.55 -9.89 -18.36
N ALA A 573 -3.56 -9.99 -17.50
CA ALA A 573 -3.48 -9.45 -16.15
C ALA A 573 -2.41 -10.14 -15.28
N VAL A 574 -2.24 -11.47 -15.41
CA VAL A 574 -1.16 -12.21 -14.73
C VAL A 574 0.22 -11.79 -15.24
N ASP A 575 0.40 -11.65 -16.56
CA ASP A 575 1.68 -11.25 -17.15
C ASP A 575 2.10 -9.84 -16.67
N VAL A 576 1.16 -8.88 -16.66
CA VAL A 576 1.40 -7.52 -16.14
C VAL A 576 1.72 -7.55 -14.64
N SER A 577 0.95 -8.32 -13.87
CA SER A 577 1.17 -8.42 -12.41
C SER A 577 2.58 -8.95 -12.10
N LEU A 578 3.01 -10.00 -12.79
CA LEU A 578 4.37 -10.55 -12.63
C LEU A 578 5.46 -9.53 -12.99
N GLU A 579 5.25 -8.72 -14.02
CA GLU A 579 6.19 -7.64 -14.37
C GLU A 579 6.28 -6.57 -13.28
N VAL A 580 5.14 -6.20 -12.67
CA VAL A 580 5.10 -5.24 -11.56
C VAL A 580 5.88 -5.78 -10.35
N TYR A 581 5.72 -7.05 -9.98
CA TYR A 581 6.43 -7.61 -8.81
C TYR A 581 7.91 -7.80 -9.04
N GLU A 582 8.31 -8.20 -10.25
CA GLU A 582 9.71 -8.19 -10.69
C GLU A 582 10.34 -6.80 -10.53
N TRP A 583 9.61 -5.76 -10.91
CA TRP A 583 10.04 -4.38 -10.74
C TRP A 583 10.12 -3.98 -9.25
N PHE A 584 9.17 -4.38 -8.41
CA PHE A 584 9.24 -4.12 -6.96
C PHE A 584 10.48 -4.76 -6.31
N ILE A 585 10.81 -5.99 -6.69
CA ILE A 585 12.01 -6.69 -6.21
C ILE A 585 13.27 -5.90 -6.56
N SER A 586 13.37 -5.35 -7.76
CA SER A 586 14.52 -4.52 -8.16
C SER A 586 14.69 -3.27 -7.28
N ARG A 587 13.60 -2.80 -6.66
CA ARG A 587 13.59 -1.68 -5.71
C ARG A 587 13.72 -2.11 -4.24
N GLY A 588 13.79 -3.41 -3.96
CA GLY A 588 13.82 -3.96 -2.60
C GLY A 588 12.50 -3.71 -1.87
N VAL A 589 11.39 -3.82 -2.59
CA VAL A 589 10.02 -3.79 -2.08
C VAL A 589 9.43 -5.18 -2.29
N ILE A 590 8.99 -5.84 -1.23
CA ILE A 590 8.47 -7.21 -1.29
C ILE A 590 7.05 -7.23 -0.73
N CYS A 591 6.07 -7.35 -1.62
CA CYS A 591 4.66 -7.47 -1.28
C CYS A 591 4.25 -8.95 -1.26
N ARG A 592 4.25 -9.58 -0.08
CA ARG A 592 3.92 -11.02 0.05
C ARG A 592 2.51 -11.33 -0.45
N ASP A 593 1.52 -10.56 -0.03
CA ASP A 593 0.10 -10.86 -0.28
C ASP A 593 -0.22 -10.79 -1.76
N ASP A 594 0.43 -9.86 -2.47
CA ASP A 594 0.34 -9.74 -3.91
C ASP A 594 0.97 -10.94 -4.64
N ILE A 595 2.10 -11.46 -4.15
CA ILE A 595 2.72 -12.68 -4.69
C ILE A 595 1.83 -13.90 -4.45
N VAL A 596 1.18 -14.00 -3.28
CA VAL A 596 0.19 -15.05 -2.99
C VAL A 596 -1.03 -14.94 -3.92
N SER A 597 -1.53 -13.72 -4.14
CA SER A 597 -2.65 -13.45 -5.05
C SER A 597 -2.31 -13.84 -6.50
N THR A 598 -1.11 -13.49 -6.95
CA THR A 598 -0.65 -13.76 -8.31
C THR A 598 -0.34 -15.24 -8.54
N SER A 599 0.16 -15.93 -7.53
CA SER A 599 0.31 -17.40 -7.55
C SER A 599 -1.05 -18.07 -7.77
N TYR A 600 -2.09 -17.62 -7.07
CA TYR A 600 -3.45 -18.13 -7.27
C TYR A 600 -4.04 -17.74 -8.64
N HIS A 601 -3.88 -16.49 -9.08
CA HIS A 601 -4.35 -16.08 -10.40
C HIS A 601 -3.67 -16.86 -11.53
N THR A 602 -2.40 -17.25 -11.34
CA THR A 602 -1.70 -18.15 -12.26
C THR A 602 -2.40 -19.51 -12.35
N VAL A 603 -2.84 -20.09 -11.23
CA VAL A 603 -3.64 -21.34 -11.22
C VAL A 603 -4.90 -21.20 -12.07
N LEU A 604 -5.58 -20.04 -12.03
CA LEU A 604 -6.82 -19.80 -12.77
C LEU A 604 -6.68 -19.78 -14.30
N VAL A 605 -5.47 -19.50 -14.81
CA VAL A 605 -5.17 -19.41 -16.24
C VAL A 605 -4.23 -20.52 -16.73
N ALA A 606 -3.60 -21.28 -15.83
CA ALA A 606 -2.59 -22.29 -16.18
C ALA A 606 -3.09 -23.38 -17.13
N ALA A 607 -4.40 -23.66 -17.16
CA ALA A 607 -5.00 -24.59 -18.11
C ALA A 607 -4.98 -24.09 -19.56
N ASP A 608 -4.96 -22.77 -19.76
CA ASP A 608 -5.11 -22.14 -21.06
C ASP A 608 -3.77 -21.65 -21.66
N LEU A 609 -2.70 -21.67 -20.86
CA LEU A 609 -1.36 -21.35 -21.34
C LEU A 609 -0.84 -22.49 -22.24
N ASP A 610 -0.10 -22.16 -23.30
CA ASP A 610 0.73 -23.16 -23.98
C ASP A 610 1.88 -23.62 -23.05
N ASP A 611 2.52 -24.73 -23.38
CA ASP A 611 3.52 -25.35 -22.49
C ASP A 611 4.73 -24.44 -22.24
N THR A 612 5.16 -23.67 -23.25
CA THR A 612 6.28 -22.72 -23.11
C THR A 612 5.90 -21.55 -22.20
N ALA A 613 4.71 -20.98 -22.39
CA ALA A 613 4.18 -19.91 -21.56
C ALA A 613 3.95 -20.39 -20.12
N LEU A 614 3.42 -21.60 -19.94
CA LEU A 614 3.22 -22.23 -18.63
C LEU A 614 4.54 -22.38 -17.89
N GLU A 615 5.55 -22.96 -18.53
CA GLU A 615 6.87 -23.17 -17.94
C GLU A 615 7.49 -21.83 -17.50
N ARG A 616 7.46 -20.83 -18.39
CA ARG A 616 7.97 -19.48 -18.10
C ARG A 616 7.25 -18.86 -16.91
N THR A 617 5.93 -18.90 -16.88
CA THR A 617 5.11 -18.31 -15.81
C THR A 617 5.33 -19.02 -14.47
N VAL A 618 5.37 -20.36 -14.46
CA VAL A 618 5.61 -21.15 -13.25
C VAL A 618 7.01 -20.90 -12.69
N LYS A 619 8.05 -20.81 -13.54
CA LYS A 619 9.41 -20.44 -13.10
C LYS A 619 9.45 -19.09 -12.40
N ARG A 620 8.74 -18.08 -12.93
CA ARG A 620 8.62 -16.75 -12.30
C ARG A 620 7.93 -16.85 -10.93
N ILE A 621 6.82 -17.58 -10.83
CA ILE A 621 6.10 -17.79 -9.57
C ILE A 621 6.96 -18.51 -8.52
N ILE A 622 7.71 -19.54 -8.90
CA ILE A 622 8.64 -20.24 -8.00
C ILE A 622 9.70 -19.26 -7.48
N ALA A 623 10.29 -18.45 -8.35
CA ALA A 623 11.29 -17.47 -7.98
C ALA A 623 10.74 -16.44 -6.98
N LEU A 624 9.57 -15.85 -7.25
CA LEU A 624 8.92 -14.90 -6.35
C LEU A 624 8.67 -15.51 -4.97
N ASN A 625 8.14 -16.74 -4.90
CA ASN A 625 7.90 -17.41 -3.62
C ASN A 625 9.20 -17.73 -2.86
N LYS A 626 10.26 -18.17 -3.55
CA LYS A 626 11.58 -18.41 -2.95
C LYS A 626 12.23 -17.13 -2.42
N ILE A 627 11.99 -15.98 -3.06
CA ILE A 627 12.50 -14.69 -2.58
C ILE A 627 11.83 -14.33 -1.26
N VAL A 628 10.49 -14.46 -1.19
CA VAL A 628 9.71 -14.11 -0.01
C VAL A 628 9.98 -15.06 1.16
N VAL A 629 10.00 -16.37 0.92
CA VAL A 629 10.28 -17.39 1.94
C VAL A 629 11.79 -17.62 2.03
N GLN A 630 12.47 -16.79 2.82
CA GLN A 630 13.94 -16.70 2.83
C GLN A 630 14.67 -17.99 3.23
N ASP A 631 14.09 -18.70 4.18
CA ASP A 631 14.56 -19.98 4.69
C ASP A 631 13.32 -20.77 5.13
N PRO A 632 12.88 -21.76 4.33
CA PRO A 632 11.67 -22.53 4.61
C PRO A 632 11.75 -23.38 5.90
N GLU A 633 12.95 -23.68 6.41
CA GLU A 633 13.11 -24.45 7.65
C GLU A 633 13.03 -23.52 8.88
N LYS A 634 13.59 -22.31 8.76
CA LYS A 634 13.52 -21.29 9.82
C LYS A 634 12.21 -20.52 9.85
N HIS A 635 11.63 -20.24 8.68
CA HIS A 635 10.39 -19.49 8.46
C HIS A 635 9.31 -20.40 7.88
N ASP A 636 9.19 -21.61 8.43
CA ASP A 636 8.22 -22.63 8.06
C ASP A 636 6.77 -22.12 8.07
N TYR A 637 6.46 -21.15 8.94
CA TYR A 637 5.19 -20.45 9.01
C TYR A 637 4.87 -19.60 7.76
N GLU A 638 5.85 -18.90 7.17
CA GLU A 638 5.64 -18.16 5.92
C GLU A 638 5.38 -19.12 4.78
N LEU A 639 6.16 -20.20 4.70
CA LEU A 639 5.95 -21.24 3.70
C LEU A 639 4.52 -21.79 3.81
N ALA A 640 4.08 -22.13 5.02
CA ALA A 640 2.76 -22.69 5.25
C ALA A 640 1.63 -21.80 4.69
N MET A 641 1.72 -20.48 4.89
CA MET A 641 0.72 -19.52 4.42
C MET A 641 0.69 -19.37 2.90
N MET A 642 1.84 -19.46 2.24
CA MET A 642 1.96 -19.30 0.79
C MET A 642 1.83 -20.61 0.00
N ALA A 643 1.93 -21.77 0.67
CA ALA A 643 2.13 -23.07 0.03
C ALA A 643 1.02 -23.49 -0.93
N SER A 644 -0.26 -23.26 -0.60
CA SER A 644 -1.35 -23.88 -1.35
C SER A 644 -1.42 -23.44 -2.83
N PRO A 645 -1.44 -22.14 -3.18
CA PRO A 645 -1.41 -21.73 -4.58
C PRO A 645 -0.14 -22.18 -5.31
N LEU A 646 1.02 -22.18 -4.63
CA LEU A 646 2.28 -22.62 -5.22
C LEU A 646 2.28 -24.11 -5.55
N ILE A 647 1.80 -24.96 -4.64
CA ILE A 647 1.64 -26.40 -4.89
C ILE A 647 0.69 -26.63 -6.06
N ASP A 648 -0.44 -25.93 -6.13
CA ASP A 648 -1.40 -26.06 -7.22
C ASP A 648 -0.73 -25.75 -8.58
N CYS A 649 0.07 -24.67 -8.67
CA CYS A 649 0.86 -24.34 -9.86
C CYS A 649 1.85 -25.46 -10.23
N LEU A 650 2.60 -25.97 -9.26
CA LEU A 650 3.62 -27.02 -9.47
C LEU A 650 3.00 -28.33 -9.96
N LEU A 651 1.84 -28.72 -9.41
CA LEU A 651 1.14 -29.92 -9.86
C LEU A 651 0.60 -29.80 -11.28
N ILE A 652 0.09 -28.61 -11.66
CA ILE A 652 -0.33 -28.35 -13.04
C ILE A 652 0.87 -28.44 -13.99
N ALA A 653 1.99 -27.81 -13.62
CA ALA A 653 3.23 -27.85 -14.39
C ALA A 653 3.75 -29.28 -14.55
N HIS A 654 3.80 -30.06 -13.48
CA HIS A 654 4.18 -31.48 -13.52
C HIS A 654 3.31 -32.28 -14.49
N ASN A 655 1.99 -32.15 -14.36
CA ASN A 655 1.05 -32.92 -15.16
C ASN A 655 1.12 -32.60 -16.65
N ARG A 656 1.39 -31.33 -16.99
CA ARG A 656 1.44 -30.86 -18.38
C ARG A 656 2.82 -31.01 -19.02
N LEU A 657 3.86 -30.52 -18.35
CA LEU A 657 5.24 -30.50 -18.86
C LEU A 657 5.97 -31.84 -18.67
N ARG A 658 5.41 -32.74 -17.86
CA ARG A 658 5.97 -34.07 -17.54
C ARG A 658 7.36 -34.03 -16.89
N ASP A 659 7.71 -32.88 -16.30
CA ASP A 659 8.93 -32.71 -15.52
C ASP A 659 8.67 -33.15 -14.06
N THR A 660 9.44 -34.12 -13.57
CA THR A 660 9.31 -34.67 -12.21
C THR A 660 9.79 -33.71 -11.13
N SER A 661 10.66 -32.76 -11.47
CA SER A 661 11.21 -31.79 -10.51
C SER A 661 10.11 -30.92 -9.87
N TYR A 662 9.06 -30.58 -10.61
CA TYR A 662 7.92 -29.84 -10.08
C TYR A 662 7.14 -30.64 -9.03
N ASN A 663 6.97 -31.95 -9.24
CA ASN A 663 6.29 -32.82 -8.27
C ASN A 663 7.13 -33.02 -7.01
N GLU A 664 8.45 -33.18 -7.15
CA GLU A 664 9.38 -33.27 -6.02
C GLU A 664 9.34 -32.00 -5.18
N MET A 665 9.36 -30.83 -5.83
CA MET A 665 9.23 -29.54 -5.17
C MET A 665 7.87 -29.40 -4.46
N ALA A 666 6.78 -29.79 -5.11
CA ALA A 666 5.43 -29.77 -4.53
C ALA A 666 5.35 -30.64 -3.27
N LYS A 667 5.94 -31.85 -3.30
CA LYS A 667 6.02 -32.74 -2.14
C LYS A 667 6.84 -32.14 -0.99
N ALA A 668 8.01 -31.58 -1.29
CA ALA A 668 8.84 -30.95 -0.26
C ALA A 668 8.12 -29.79 0.43
N ILE A 669 7.48 -28.91 -0.35
CA ILE A 669 6.70 -27.79 0.18
C ILE A 669 5.49 -28.29 0.98
N TYR A 670 4.79 -29.30 0.48
CA TYR A 670 3.65 -29.90 1.17
C TYR A 670 4.04 -30.41 2.56
N LEU A 671 5.14 -31.17 2.68
CA LEU A 671 5.58 -31.73 3.95
C LEU A 671 5.91 -30.63 4.97
N LEU A 672 6.75 -29.66 4.57
CA LEU A 672 7.13 -28.54 5.45
C LEU A 672 5.92 -27.71 5.87
N ALA A 673 5.02 -27.39 4.94
CA ALA A 673 3.82 -26.61 5.22
C ALA A 673 2.85 -27.35 6.15
N HIS A 674 2.63 -28.65 5.92
CA HIS A 674 1.80 -29.49 6.77
C HIS A 674 2.36 -29.53 8.21
N ASP A 675 3.65 -29.79 8.35
CA ASP A 675 4.30 -29.90 9.65
C ASP A 675 4.29 -28.56 10.39
N ALA A 676 4.44 -27.44 9.68
CA ALA A 676 4.27 -26.11 10.24
C ALA A 676 2.83 -25.90 10.78
N TRP A 677 1.79 -26.24 10.01
CA TRP A 677 0.41 -26.12 10.49
C TRP A 677 0.17 -26.92 11.77
N VAL A 678 0.72 -28.14 11.87
CA VAL A 678 0.65 -28.96 13.09
C VAL A 678 1.44 -28.32 14.23
N LYS A 679 2.70 -27.92 13.98
CA LYS A 679 3.62 -27.32 14.95
C LYS A 679 3.02 -26.10 15.65
N TYR A 680 2.31 -25.24 14.91
CA TYR A 680 1.71 -24.01 15.44
C TYR A 680 0.24 -24.18 15.90
N GLY A 681 -0.27 -25.42 15.97
CA GLY A 681 -1.58 -25.72 16.57
C GLY A 681 -2.79 -25.52 15.66
N PHE A 682 -2.61 -25.42 14.35
CA PHE A 682 -3.69 -25.26 13.36
C PHE A 682 -4.13 -26.62 12.78
N GLN A 683 -4.58 -27.51 13.66
CA GLN A 683 -4.86 -28.92 13.31
C GLN A 683 -5.91 -29.08 12.20
N GLU A 684 -7.03 -28.36 12.27
CA GLU A 684 -8.06 -28.43 11.23
C GLU A 684 -7.52 -27.99 9.86
N LYS A 685 -6.61 -27.02 9.84
CA LYS A 685 -5.98 -26.55 8.62
C LYS A 685 -4.98 -27.56 8.06
N ALA A 686 -4.18 -28.19 8.92
CA ALA A 686 -3.33 -29.31 8.54
C ALA A 686 -4.15 -30.45 7.94
N ASP A 687 -5.29 -30.80 8.54
CA ASP A 687 -6.19 -31.84 8.04
C ASP A 687 -6.82 -31.49 6.69
N ASN A 688 -7.28 -30.25 6.52
CA ASN A 688 -7.80 -29.75 5.25
C ASN A 688 -6.72 -29.76 4.16
N PHE A 689 -5.49 -29.37 4.51
CA PHE A 689 -4.34 -29.37 3.61
C PHE A 689 -3.96 -30.78 3.19
N ARG A 690 -3.89 -31.71 4.15
CA ARG A 690 -3.68 -33.16 3.92
C ARG A 690 -4.75 -33.76 3.02
N LYS A 691 -6.01 -33.39 3.21
CA LYS A 691 -7.14 -33.86 2.39
C LYS A 691 -7.05 -33.35 0.96
N LYS A 692 -6.69 -32.08 0.76
CA LYS A 692 -6.54 -31.47 -0.57
C LYS A 692 -5.40 -32.11 -1.37
N TYR A 693 -4.29 -32.44 -0.71
CA TYR A 693 -3.07 -32.93 -1.34
C TYR A 693 -2.73 -34.39 -1.02
N LYS A 694 -3.76 -35.22 -0.84
CA LYS A 694 -3.60 -36.65 -0.48
C LYS A 694 -2.65 -37.43 -1.40
N ASP A 695 -2.53 -37.03 -2.67
CA ASP A 695 -1.72 -37.71 -3.68
C ASP A 695 -0.22 -37.34 -3.59
N LEU A 696 0.15 -36.40 -2.71
CA LEU A 696 1.54 -36.02 -2.42
C LEU A 696 2.15 -36.73 -1.20
N GLN A 697 1.35 -37.53 -0.49
CA GLN A 697 1.82 -38.46 0.54
C GLN A 697 2.61 -39.60 -0.10
#